data_AF-A0A968YRY7-F1
#
_entry.id   AF-A0A968YRY7-F1
#
_cell.length_a   1.000
_cell.length_b   1.000
_cell.length_c   1.000
_cell.angle_alpha   90.00
_cell.angle_beta   90.00
_cell.angle_gamma   90.00
#
_symmetry.space_group_name_H-M   'P 1'
#
loop_
_entity.id
_entity.type
_entity.pdbx_description
1 polymer ?
#
loop_
_entity_poly.entity_id
_entity_poly.type
_entity_poly.pdbx_seq_one_letter_code
_entity_poly.pdbx_strand_id
1 'polypeptide(L)'
;MNHQETARLEALHQYQILDTEPEEAYDNIAQLAAFICDVPIVVVNFIDENRQWFKAKVGLDVPEMPRTVGLSYLCQQRRDVVVISDTLADERLAKNPVVTSYPYVRFYAGVPLITPKGDIVGTLCAIDQVPRELSHKQVEALVALSRQVISELELRRHLAEASRFAEELKRTEASLRESEQHLRLALEAAKLGSWELDLKTGDLSCSKQCKANFGLPPETKLSYDKLHERIHPEDRAYMQESVRQALEQRKDYEAEYRNIWSDDSVHWILARGAGIYDADGNPTRMIGVTLDITTRKQAEEELKRQTRRSQLFAEITLKIRQSLQIEAILQTTVTEVQKLLHADRVLIFRLWGDGSGTVMQEAVLPGFPVILGKNILDPCFTQDYQEPYRQGKVSAIAKRCCFQQIADIETANIQPCHKEFLLQFGVKANLVVPILQRDNLWGLLIAHQCERPRQWNHVEIELLQQLADQIGIALSQAQLLEQETRQRQELARSNAELEQFAYIASHDLQEPLRMVASYLQLLERRYKDNLDARANEFIAYAVDGAHRMQTLINDLLTYSRVSSRGQPFGLVDCNYIVNCVLSNLKIALEESNAVVTCDTLPEVMVDATQLSQLFQNLISNAIKFRSQQPPQIHIKAERIDQRWQFMVRDNGIGIEPQYLERIFVIFQRLHTRNKYPGTGIGLAICKKIVERHGGNIWVESQPRHSTSFFFTIPDRTVNKL
;
A
#
# COMPACT_ATOMS: atom_id res chain seq x y z
N MET A 1 19.95 -16.84 -76.63
CA MET A 1 18.56 -17.09 -77.09
C MET A 1 18.09 -15.83 -77.81
N ASN A 2 17.49 -15.96 -78.98
CA ASN A 2 16.98 -14.83 -79.78
C ASN A 2 15.85 -14.13 -78.99
N HIS A 3 15.89 -12.80 -78.82
CA HIS A 3 14.88 -12.07 -78.03
C HIS A 3 13.43 -12.34 -78.50
N GLN A 4 13.26 -12.62 -79.79
CA GLN A 4 11.98 -13.01 -80.39
C GLN A 4 11.50 -14.39 -79.95
N GLU A 5 12.40 -15.31 -79.61
CA GLU A 5 12.06 -16.66 -79.16
C GLU A 5 11.60 -16.66 -77.69
N THR A 6 12.24 -15.85 -76.85
CA THR A 6 11.82 -15.68 -75.44
C THR A 6 10.44 -15.04 -75.34
N ALA A 7 10.18 -13.97 -76.09
CA ALA A 7 8.86 -13.31 -76.11
C ALA A 7 7.74 -14.26 -76.58
N ARG A 8 8.02 -15.10 -77.58
CA ARG A 8 7.09 -16.11 -78.10
C ARG A 8 6.75 -17.19 -77.07
N LEU A 9 7.75 -17.70 -76.35
CA LEU A 9 7.54 -18.68 -75.27
C LEU A 9 6.77 -18.08 -74.10
N GLU A 10 7.09 -16.85 -73.71
CA GLU A 10 6.33 -16.11 -72.69
C GLU A 10 4.87 -15.92 -73.10
N ALA A 11 4.63 -15.53 -74.36
CA ALA A 11 3.28 -15.40 -74.90
C ALA A 11 2.52 -16.73 -74.87
N LEU A 12 3.15 -17.84 -75.30
CA LEU A 12 2.53 -19.16 -75.28
C LEU A 12 2.20 -19.62 -73.84
N HIS A 13 3.12 -19.41 -72.89
CA HIS A 13 2.92 -19.79 -71.49
C HIS A 13 1.84 -18.96 -70.78
N GLN A 14 1.63 -17.70 -71.18
CA GLN A 14 0.55 -16.85 -70.64
C GLN A 14 -0.84 -17.44 -70.87
N TYR A 15 -1.05 -18.18 -71.95
CA TYR A 15 -2.33 -18.83 -72.23
C TYR A 15 -2.54 -20.14 -71.46
N GLN A 16 -1.49 -20.68 -70.82
CA GLN A 16 -1.53 -21.96 -70.09
C GLN A 16 -2.17 -23.09 -70.92
N ILE A 17 -1.90 -23.14 -72.23
CA ILE A 17 -2.55 -24.05 -73.18
C ILE A 17 -1.81 -25.38 -73.34
N LEU A 18 -0.50 -25.42 -73.11
CA LEU A 18 0.32 -26.63 -73.24
C LEU A 18 -0.10 -27.69 -72.22
N ASP A 19 -0.03 -28.97 -72.62
CA ASP A 19 -0.36 -30.15 -71.79
C ASP A 19 -1.78 -30.16 -71.19
N THR A 20 -2.71 -29.45 -71.83
CA THR A 20 -4.11 -29.41 -71.40
C THR A 20 -4.92 -30.50 -72.07
N GLU A 21 -6.00 -30.93 -71.40
CA GLU A 21 -6.96 -31.89 -71.98
C GLU A 21 -7.49 -31.43 -73.34
N PRO A 22 -7.89 -32.34 -74.24
CA PRO A 22 -8.52 -31.98 -75.50
C PRO A 22 -9.73 -31.05 -75.28
N GLU A 23 -9.83 -30.01 -76.11
CA GLU A 23 -10.91 -29.03 -76.03
C GLU A 23 -11.68 -29.04 -77.36
N GLU A 24 -12.99 -29.29 -77.29
CA GLU A 24 -13.88 -29.50 -78.43
C GLU A 24 -13.80 -28.34 -79.44
N ALA A 25 -13.59 -27.11 -78.98
CA ALA A 25 -13.42 -25.93 -79.84
C ALA A 25 -12.24 -26.08 -80.82
N TYR A 26 -11.08 -26.58 -80.36
CA TYR A 26 -9.91 -26.77 -81.21
C TYR A 26 -10.06 -28.00 -82.11
N ASP A 27 -10.68 -29.07 -81.61
CA ASP A 27 -10.98 -30.28 -82.38
C ASP A 27 -11.93 -30.00 -83.55
N ASN A 28 -12.98 -29.21 -83.30
CA ASN A 28 -13.92 -28.76 -84.33
C ASN A 28 -13.21 -27.90 -85.41
N ILE A 29 -12.28 -27.04 -85.01
CA ILE A 29 -11.47 -26.27 -85.98
C ILE A 29 -10.60 -27.18 -86.83
N ALA A 30 -9.95 -28.18 -86.23
CA ALA A 30 -9.10 -29.13 -86.95
C ALA A 30 -9.93 -29.99 -87.93
N GLN A 31 -11.11 -30.48 -87.51
CA GLN A 31 -12.03 -31.22 -88.37
C GLN A 31 -12.54 -30.37 -89.53
N LEU A 32 -12.90 -29.12 -89.28
CA LEU A 32 -13.38 -28.20 -90.31
C LEU A 32 -12.27 -27.88 -91.32
N ALA A 33 -11.03 -27.67 -90.86
CA ALA A 33 -9.88 -27.50 -91.74
C ALA A 33 -9.62 -28.76 -92.61
N ALA A 34 -9.78 -29.96 -92.04
CA ALA A 34 -9.61 -31.22 -92.77
C ALA A 34 -10.67 -31.36 -93.87
N PHE A 35 -11.92 -31.05 -93.53
CA PHE A 35 -13.05 -31.07 -94.46
C PHE A 35 -12.89 -30.04 -95.60
N ILE A 36 -12.50 -28.79 -95.29
CA ILE A 36 -12.35 -27.73 -96.28
C ILE A 36 -11.20 -28.01 -97.25
N CYS A 37 -10.08 -28.52 -96.74
CA CYS A 37 -8.90 -28.80 -97.56
C CYS A 37 -8.98 -30.17 -98.25
N ASP A 38 -9.93 -31.01 -97.84
CA ASP A 38 -10.05 -32.40 -98.28
C ASP A 38 -8.73 -33.16 -98.07
N VAL A 39 -8.18 -33.07 -96.85
CA VAL A 39 -6.91 -33.70 -96.48
C VAL A 39 -7.09 -34.69 -95.33
N PRO A 40 -6.30 -35.78 -95.30
CA PRO A 40 -6.41 -36.78 -94.24
C PRO A 40 -5.84 -36.31 -92.90
N ILE A 41 -4.91 -35.34 -92.89
CA ILE A 41 -4.19 -34.92 -91.69
C ILE A 41 -4.31 -33.41 -91.46
N VAL A 42 -4.80 -33.02 -90.28
CA VAL A 42 -4.80 -31.63 -89.82
C VAL A 42 -4.35 -31.54 -88.38
N VAL A 43 -3.57 -30.51 -88.04
CA VAL A 43 -3.07 -30.31 -86.68
C VAL A 43 -3.13 -28.83 -86.29
N VAL A 44 -3.73 -28.53 -85.13
CA VAL A 44 -3.53 -27.27 -84.41
C VAL A 44 -2.33 -27.48 -83.47
N ASN A 45 -1.21 -26.89 -83.85
CA ASN A 45 0.08 -27.12 -83.22
C ASN A 45 0.55 -25.88 -82.48
N PHE A 46 0.96 -26.02 -81.22
CA PHE A 46 1.68 -24.98 -80.46
C PHE A 46 3.15 -25.36 -80.35
N ILE A 47 4.03 -24.40 -80.65
CA ILE A 47 5.47 -24.66 -80.73
C ILE A 47 6.05 -24.34 -79.35
N ASP A 48 6.49 -25.32 -78.59
CA ASP A 48 7.15 -25.13 -77.29
C ASP A 48 8.67 -24.97 -77.49
N GLU A 49 9.47 -24.95 -76.42
CA GLU A 49 10.93 -24.78 -76.49
C GLU A 49 11.56 -25.89 -77.34
N ASN A 50 11.26 -27.15 -77.00
CA ASN A 50 11.89 -28.35 -77.59
C ASN A 50 10.93 -29.24 -78.40
N ARG A 51 9.63 -28.95 -78.38
CA ARG A 51 8.59 -29.78 -78.99
C ARG A 51 7.54 -28.96 -79.73
N GLN A 52 6.75 -29.65 -80.52
CA GLN A 52 5.54 -29.19 -81.20
C GLN A 52 4.39 -29.97 -80.59
N TRP A 53 3.58 -29.30 -79.78
CA TRP A 53 2.50 -29.91 -79.01
C TRP A 53 1.17 -29.73 -79.75
N PHE A 54 0.42 -30.81 -79.93
CA PHE A 54 -0.77 -30.81 -80.76
C PHE A 54 -2.03 -30.68 -79.89
N LYS A 55 -2.61 -29.48 -79.89
CA LYS A 55 -3.86 -29.19 -79.16
C LYS A 55 -5.05 -29.93 -79.74
N ALA A 56 -5.08 -30.04 -81.07
CA ALA A 56 -6.09 -30.76 -81.82
C ALA A 56 -5.45 -31.44 -83.03
N LYS A 57 -5.92 -32.63 -83.37
CA LYS A 57 -5.36 -33.44 -84.46
C LYS A 57 -6.42 -34.32 -85.13
N VAL A 58 -6.33 -34.40 -86.46
CA VAL A 58 -7.12 -35.29 -87.32
C VAL A 58 -6.11 -36.13 -88.10
N GLY A 59 -6.32 -37.45 -88.15
CA GLY A 59 -5.49 -38.39 -88.93
C GLY A 59 -4.06 -38.61 -88.44
N LEU A 60 -3.73 -38.18 -87.21
CA LEU A 60 -2.41 -38.34 -86.61
C LEU A 60 -2.52 -38.90 -85.19
N ASP A 61 -1.80 -39.97 -84.88
CA ASP A 61 -1.91 -40.70 -83.60
C ASP A 61 -0.88 -40.28 -82.54
N VAL A 62 -0.06 -39.26 -82.81
CA VAL A 62 0.92 -38.72 -81.86
C VAL A 62 0.42 -37.41 -81.23
N PRO A 63 0.63 -37.17 -79.92
CA PRO A 63 0.20 -35.93 -79.26
C PRO A 63 1.19 -34.77 -79.44
N GLU A 64 2.44 -35.06 -79.79
CA GLU A 64 3.49 -34.08 -80.00
C GLU A 64 4.62 -34.63 -80.87
N MET A 65 5.50 -33.76 -81.33
CA MET A 65 6.72 -34.13 -82.06
C MET A 65 7.90 -33.22 -81.67
N PRO A 66 9.16 -33.67 -81.85
CA PRO A 66 10.32 -32.79 -81.67
C PRO A 66 10.25 -31.56 -82.56
N ARG A 67 10.62 -30.39 -82.03
CA ARG A 67 10.57 -29.12 -82.78
C ARG A 67 11.44 -29.15 -84.04
N THR A 68 12.54 -29.89 -84.00
CA THR A 68 13.52 -30.04 -85.10
C THR A 68 13.01 -30.87 -86.28
N VAL A 69 11.88 -31.58 -86.12
CA VAL A 69 11.38 -32.55 -87.10
C VAL A 69 10.26 -31.98 -87.96
N GLY A 70 9.24 -31.36 -87.36
CA GLY A 70 8.07 -30.87 -88.12
C GLY A 70 8.37 -29.68 -89.05
N LEU A 71 7.47 -29.42 -90.00
CA LEU A 71 7.62 -28.36 -91.01
C LEU A 71 7.13 -26.97 -90.55
N SER A 72 6.57 -26.86 -89.34
CA SER A 72 6.00 -25.61 -88.80
C SER A 72 7.00 -24.47 -88.66
N TYR A 73 8.30 -24.76 -88.61
CA TYR A 73 9.36 -23.74 -88.63
C TYR A 73 9.33 -22.88 -89.90
N LEU A 74 8.78 -23.40 -91.02
CA LEU A 74 8.66 -22.66 -92.27
C LEU A 74 7.74 -21.45 -92.12
N CYS A 75 6.63 -21.61 -91.38
CA CYS A 75 5.72 -20.52 -91.07
C CYS A 75 6.38 -19.49 -90.13
N GLN A 76 7.23 -19.94 -89.19
CA GLN A 76 8.01 -19.04 -88.33
C GLN A 76 9.04 -18.23 -89.13
N GLN A 77 9.73 -18.85 -90.09
CA GLN A 77 10.75 -18.19 -90.92
C GLN A 77 10.13 -17.20 -91.92
N ARG A 78 9.04 -17.58 -92.59
CA ARG A 78 8.40 -16.74 -93.61
C ARG A 78 7.43 -15.71 -93.01
N ARG A 79 6.95 -15.93 -91.77
CA ARG A 79 5.90 -15.14 -91.11
C ARG A 79 4.64 -14.97 -91.97
N ASP A 80 4.36 -15.95 -92.82
CA ASP A 80 3.23 -15.96 -93.74
C ASP A 80 2.75 -17.40 -93.96
N VAL A 81 1.62 -17.57 -94.63
CA VAL A 81 1.09 -18.86 -95.03
C VAL A 81 2.09 -19.58 -95.94
N VAL A 82 2.36 -20.85 -95.64
CA VAL A 82 3.29 -21.67 -96.42
C VAL A 82 2.50 -22.82 -97.04
N VAL A 83 2.42 -22.84 -98.37
CA VAL A 83 1.86 -23.97 -99.13
C VAL A 83 2.97 -24.59 -99.96
N ILE A 84 3.15 -25.91 -99.82
CA ILE A 84 4.11 -26.71 -100.57
C ILE A 84 3.35 -27.85 -101.21
N SER A 85 3.25 -27.82 -102.54
CA SER A 85 2.44 -28.76 -103.31
C SER A 85 3.03 -30.18 -103.32
N ASP A 86 4.37 -30.28 -103.31
CA ASP A 86 5.11 -31.54 -103.16
C ASP A 86 6.42 -31.30 -102.38
N THR A 87 6.50 -31.81 -101.15
CA THR A 87 7.67 -31.70 -100.26
C THR A 87 8.83 -32.58 -100.70
N LEU A 88 8.59 -33.65 -101.48
CA LEU A 88 9.64 -34.52 -102.01
C LEU A 88 10.36 -33.84 -103.18
N ALA A 89 9.65 -32.98 -103.92
CA ALA A 89 10.20 -32.19 -105.01
C ALA A 89 11.05 -30.99 -104.53
N ASP A 90 10.86 -30.50 -103.29
CA ASP A 90 11.73 -29.47 -102.71
C ASP A 90 13.01 -30.11 -102.13
N GLU A 91 14.16 -29.88 -102.78
CA GLU A 91 15.46 -30.45 -102.39
C GLU A 91 15.83 -30.21 -100.91
N ARG A 92 15.33 -29.13 -100.31
CA ARG A 92 15.59 -28.78 -98.90
C ARG A 92 14.74 -29.60 -97.92
N LEU A 93 13.58 -30.07 -98.36
CA LEU A 93 12.60 -30.80 -97.53
C LEU A 93 12.60 -32.30 -97.79
N ALA A 94 13.08 -32.74 -98.96
CA ALA A 94 13.11 -34.15 -99.36
C ALA A 94 13.81 -35.08 -98.34
N LYS A 95 14.76 -34.55 -97.55
CA LYS A 95 15.49 -35.29 -96.50
C LYS A 95 14.91 -35.13 -95.09
N ASN A 96 13.83 -34.34 -94.92
CA ASN A 96 13.24 -34.11 -93.62
C ASN A 96 12.56 -35.41 -93.11
N PRO A 97 12.72 -35.79 -91.83
CA PRO A 97 12.13 -37.02 -91.31
C PRO A 97 10.63 -37.17 -91.55
N VAL A 98 9.82 -36.11 -91.48
CA VAL A 98 8.37 -36.23 -91.72
C VAL A 98 8.00 -36.48 -93.19
N VAL A 99 8.92 -36.24 -94.12
CA VAL A 99 8.76 -36.50 -95.56
C VAL A 99 9.21 -37.93 -95.90
N THR A 100 10.26 -38.42 -95.24
CA THR A 100 10.84 -39.76 -95.49
C THR A 100 10.26 -40.86 -94.61
N SER A 101 9.61 -40.52 -93.50
CA SER A 101 9.02 -41.45 -92.53
C SER A 101 7.64 -40.97 -92.09
N TYR A 102 6.88 -41.80 -91.35
CA TYR A 102 5.52 -41.48 -90.91
C TYR A 102 5.47 -40.06 -90.30
N PRO A 103 4.56 -39.17 -90.74
CA PRO A 103 3.33 -39.45 -91.51
C PRO A 103 3.47 -39.41 -93.05
N TYR A 104 4.69 -39.37 -93.61
CA TYR A 104 4.96 -39.29 -95.06
C TYR A 104 4.35 -38.05 -95.72
N VAL A 105 4.61 -36.88 -95.15
CA VAL A 105 4.14 -35.58 -95.65
C VAL A 105 4.61 -35.41 -97.09
N ARG A 106 3.68 -35.41 -98.05
CA ARG A 106 3.92 -35.03 -99.46
C ARG A 106 3.37 -33.65 -99.77
N PHE A 107 2.26 -33.27 -99.15
CA PHE A 107 1.71 -31.93 -99.24
C PHE A 107 1.69 -31.29 -97.85
N TYR A 108 2.03 -29.99 -97.78
CA TYR A 108 1.98 -29.21 -96.54
C TYR A 108 1.42 -27.81 -96.78
N ALA A 109 0.36 -27.46 -96.07
CA ALA A 109 -0.12 -26.10 -95.91
C ALA A 109 -0.12 -25.70 -94.44
N GLY A 110 0.74 -24.76 -94.05
CA GLY A 110 0.83 -24.23 -92.70
C GLY A 110 0.40 -22.77 -92.64
N VAL A 111 -0.46 -22.44 -91.68
CA VAL A 111 -0.84 -21.06 -91.37
C VAL A 111 -0.32 -20.70 -89.97
N PRO A 112 0.43 -19.60 -89.80
CA PRO A 112 0.92 -19.19 -88.49
C PRO A 112 -0.24 -18.75 -87.57
N LEU A 113 -0.18 -19.17 -86.30
CA LEU A 113 -1.03 -18.69 -85.23
C LEU A 113 -0.37 -17.46 -84.60
N ILE A 114 -0.87 -16.27 -84.92
CA ILE A 114 -0.26 -14.99 -84.54
C ILE A 114 -1.10 -14.33 -83.42
N THR A 115 -0.49 -14.06 -82.27
CA THR A 115 -1.14 -13.34 -81.15
C THR A 115 -1.42 -11.87 -81.52
N PRO A 116 -2.29 -11.14 -80.80
CA PRO A 116 -2.49 -9.70 -81.01
C PRO A 116 -1.20 -8.86 -80.87
N LYS A 117 -0.19 -9.38 -80.14
CA LYS A 117 1.13 -8.75 -79.98
C LYS A 117 2.09 -9.05 -81.15
N GLY A 118 1.71 -9.92 -82.08
CA GLY A 118 2.50 -10.29 -83.26
C GLY A 118 3.39 -11.52 -83.07
N ASP A 119 3.24 -12.27 -81.98
CA ASP A 119 4.04 -13.46 -81.68
C ASP A 119 3.45 -14.71 -82.36
N ILE A 120 4.28 -15.52 -83.02
CA ILE A 120 3.85 -16.77 -83.67
C ILE A 120 3.95 -17.91 -82.67
N VAL A 121 2.84 -18.21 -81.99
CA VAL A 121 2.80 -19.23 -80.91
C VAL A 121 2.61 -20.65 -81.42
N GLY A 122 2.22 -20.81 -82.67
CA GLY A 122 1.91 -22.11 -83.27
C GLY A 122 1.56 -22.05 -84.74
N THR A 123 1.01 -23.14 -85.26
CA THR A 123 0.56 -23.27 -86.65
C THR A 123 -0.71 -24.13 -86.75
N LEU A 124 -1.64 -23.73 -87.62
CA LEU A 124 -2.67 -24.63 -88.14
C LEU A 124 -2.14 -25.27 -89.43
N CYS A 125 -1.98 -26.59 -89.44
CA CYS A 125 -1.36 -27.33 -90.53
C CYS A 125 -2.35 -28.29 -91.19
N ALA A 126 -2.42 -28.27 -92.52
CA ALA A 126 -3.11 -29.25 -93.36
C ALA A 126 -2.07 -30.06 -94.16
N ILE A 127 -2.17 -31.38 -94.12
CA ILE A 127 -1.13 -32.32 -94.55
C ILE A 127 -1.77 -33.46 -95.35
N ASP A 128 -1.13 -33.83 -96.46
CA ASP A 128 -1.53 -35.00 -97.27
C ASP A 128 -0.30 -35.87 -97.62
N GLN A 129 -0.54 -37.14 -97.89
CA GLN A 129 0.46 -38.14 -98.30
C GLN A 129 0.61 -38.21 -99.82
N VAL A 130 -0.17 -37.43 -100.56
CA VAL A 130 -0.03 -37.21 -102.01
C VAL A 130 0.19 -35.73 -102.30
N PRO A 131 0.86 -35.37 -103.41
CA PRO A 131 0.95 -33.99 -103.86
C PRO A 131 -0.44 -33.37 -104.08
N ARG A 132 -0.61 -32.11 -103.70
CA ARG A 132 -1.89 -31.39 -103.78
C ARG A 132 -1.67 -29.90 -104.01
N GLU A 133 -2.64 -29.23 -104.64
CA GLU A 133 -2.71 -27.77 -104.68
C GLU A 133 -3.99 -27.30 -103.99
N LEU A 134 -3.89 -26.26 -103.16
CA LEU A 134 -5.07 -25.63 -102.56
C LEU A 134 -5.53 -24.45 -103.41
N SER A 135 -6.85 -24.32 -103.54
CA SER A 135 -7.46 -23.11 -104.10
C SER A 135 -7.29 -21.91 -103.17
N HIS A 136 -7.37 -20.70 -103.72
CA HIS A 136 -7.34 -19.46 -102.94
C HIS A 136 -8.36 -19.45 -101.80
N LYS A 137 -9.58 -19.95 -102.06
CA LYS A 137 -10.65 -20.04 -101.05
C LYS A 137 -10.30 -20.97 -99.89
N GLN A 138 -9.60 -22.08 -100.16
CA GLN A 138 -9.16 -23.01 -99.11
C GLN A 138 -8.06 -22.39 -98.25
N VAL A 139 -7.13 -21.65 -98.87
CA VAL A 139 -6.10 -20.90 -98.14
C VAL A 139 -6.73 -19.81 -97.26
N GLU A 140 -7.65 -19.01 -97.80
CA GLU A 140 -8.39 -18.00 -97.03
C GLU A 140 -9.17 -18.62 -95.86
N ALA A 141 -9.79 -19.78 -96.06
CA ALA A 141 -10.49 -20.50 -95.00
C ALA A 141 -9.55 -20.97 -93.89
N LEU A 142 -8.36 -21.51 -94.22
CA LEU A 142 -7.35 -21.86 -93.21
C LEU A 142 -6.87 -20.63 -92.43
N VAL A 143 -6.73 -19.47 -93.08
CA VAL A 143 -6.40 -18.20 -92.40
C VAL A 143 -7.53 -17.74 -91.48
N ALA A 144 -8.79 -17.90 -91.87
CA ALA A 144 -9.92 -17.60 -90.99
C ALA A 144 -9.95 -18.53 -89.77
N LEU A 145 -9.71 -19.83 -89.96
CA LEU A 145 -9.64 -20.81 -88.89
C LEU A 145 -8.46 -20.56 -87.94
N SER A 146 -7.31 -20.14 -88.45
CA SER A 146 -6.16 -19.80 -87.60
C SER A 146 -6.45 -18.60 -86.68
N ARG A 147 -7.20 -17.60 -87.16
CA ARG A 147 -7.71 -16.48 -86.34
C ARG A 147 -8.72 -16.96 -85.30
N GLN A 148 -9.53 -17.96 -85.61
CA GLN A 148 -10.46 -18.56 -84.66
C GLN A 148 -9.70 -19.25 -83.50
N VAL A 149 -8.63 -19.98 -83.80
CA VAL A 149 -7.75 -20.59 -82.77
C VAL A 149 -7.16 -19.54 -81.83
N ILE A 150 -6.70 -18.40 -82.36
CA ILE A 150 -6.18 -17.30 -81.55
C ILE A 150 -7.27 -16.66 -80.69
N SER A 151 -8.49 -16.53 -81.23
CA SER A 151 -9.62 -15.98 -80.47
C SER A 151 -9.98 -16.87 -79.28
N GLU A 152 -9.91 -18.19 -79.44
CA GLU A 152 -10.13 -19.15 -78.34
C GLU A 152 -9.04 -19.04 -77.25
N LEU A 153 -7.78 -18.84 -77.65
CA LEU A 153 -6.69 -18.58 -76.71
C LEU A 153 -6.88 -17.30 -75.89
N GLU A 154 -7.28 -16.20 -76.53
CA GLU A 154 -7.54 -14.93 -75.82
C GLU A 154 -8.72 -15.06 -74.85
N LEU A 155 -9.79 -15.77 -75.25
CA LEU A 155 -10.93 -16.02 -74.37
C LEU A 155 -10.50 -16.78 -73.11
N ARG A 156 -9.67 -17.82 -73.26
CA ARG A 156 -9.10 -18.58 -72.15
C ARG A 156 -8.32 -17.70 -71.18
N ARG A 157 -7.46 -16.81 -71.69
CA ARG A 157 -6.69 -15.88 -70.84
C ARG A 157 -7.59 -14.97 -70.02
N HIS A 158 -8.60 -14.39 -70.66
CA HIS A 158 -9.55 -13.48 -69.99
C HIS A 158 -10.37 -14.18 -68.89
N LEU A 159 -10.81 -15.43 -69.12
CA LEU A 159 -11.54 -16.21 -68.11
C LEU A 159 -10.68 -16.55 -66.89
N ALA A 160 -9.41 -16.87 -67.09
CA ALA A 160 -8.47 -17.13 -66.01
C ALA A 160 -8.22 -15.87 -65.14
N GLU A 161 -8.05 -14.71 -65.75
CA GLU A 161 -7.88 -13.42 -65.05
C GLU A 161 -9.13 -13.05 -64.24
N ALA A 162 -10.31 -13.14 -64.84
CA ALA A 162 -11.58 -12.81 -64.17
C ALA A 162 -11.85 -13.73 -62.96
N SER A 163 -11.58 -15.02 -63.09
CA SER A 163 -11.74 -15.99 -62.00
C SER A 163 -10.83 -15.68 -60.81
N ARG A 164 -9.59 -15.23 -61.07
CA ARG A 164 -8.65 -14.84 -60.02
C ARG A 164 -9.13 -13.61 -59.24
N PHE A 165 -9.61 -12.59 -59.93
CA PHE A 165 -10.16 -11.38 -59.30
C PHE A 165 -11.41 -11.68 -58.46
N ALA A 166 -12.30 -12.54 -58.94
CA ALA A 166 -13.51 -12.92 -58.21
C ALA A 166 -13.18 -13.61 -56.87
N GLU A 167 -12.18 -14.51 -56.87
CA GLU A 167 -11.75 -15.22 -55.67
C GLU A 167 -11.08 -14.27 -54.65
N GLU A 168 -10.28 -13.30 -55.10
CA GLU A 168 -9.65 -12.29 -54.26
C GLU A 168 -10.69 -11.35 -53.61
N LEU A 169 -11.69 -10.93 -54.39
CA LEU A 169 -12.79 -10.10 -53.88
C LEU A 169 -13.57 -10.85 -52.79
N LYS A 170 -13.89 -12.13 -53.02
CA LYS A 170 -14.61 -12.97 -52.06
C LYS A 170 -13.83 -13.14 -50.75
N ARG A 171 -12.51 -13.32 -50.82
CA ARG A 171 -11.64 -13.40 -49.62
C ARG A 171 -11.62 -12.09 -48.84
N THR A 172 -11.52 -10.96 -49.55
CA THR A 172 -11.51 -9.64 -48.94
C THR A 172 -12.84 -9.33 -48.26
N GLU A 173 -13.96 -9.64 -48.91
CA GLU A 173 -15.31 -9.47 -48.35
C GLU A 173 -15.51 -10.35 -47.11
N ALA A 174 -15.07 -11.61 -47.15
CA ALA A 174 -15.15 -12.51 -46.00
C ALA A 174 -14.32 -12.00 -44.81
N SER A 175 -13.09 -11.54 -45.05
CA SER A 175 -12.22 -10.98 -44.00
C SER A 175 -12.79 -9.69 -43.40
N LEU A 176 -13.36 -8.82 -44.23
CA LEU A 176 -14.02 -7.60 -43.77
C LEU A 176 -15.23 -7.94 -42.88
N ARG A 177 -16.07 -8.89 -43.32
CA ARG A 177 -17.25 -9.33 -42.56
C ARG A 177 -16.88 -9.95 -41.22
N GLU A 178 -15.81 -10.74 -41.17
CA GLU A 178 -15.29 -11.31 -39.92
C GLU A 178 -14.78 -10.20 -38.98
N SER A 179 -14.02 -9.24 -39.50
CA SER A 179 -13.52 -8.09 -38.72
C SER A 179 -14.67 -7.24 -38.15
N GLU A 180 -15.70 -6.94 -38.95
CA GLU A 180 -16.90 -6.22 -38.51
C GLU A 180 -17.66 -6.99 -37.40
N GLN A 181 -17.78 -8.30 -37.54
CA GLN A 181 -18.42 -9.15 -36.52
C GLN A 181 -17.62 -9.16 -35.21
N HIS A 182 -16.30 -9.30 -35.27
CA HIS A 182 -15.44 -9.25 -34.09
C HIS A 182 -15.52 -7.89 -33.38
N LEU A 183 -15.48 -6.79 -34.13
CA LEU A 183 -15.62 -5.45 -33.56
C LEU A 183 -16.97 -5.27 -32.87
N ARG A 184 -18.06 -5.73 -33.50
CA ARG A 184 -19.40 -5.65 -32.93
C ARG A 184 -19.51 -6.44 -31.62
N LEU A 185 -19.01 -7.67 -31.58
CA LEU A 185 -19.01 -8.50 -30.37
C LEU A 185 -18.18 -7.87 -29.25
N ALA A 186 -17.02 -7.26 -29.58
CA ALA A 186 -16.19 -6.58 -28.59
C ALA A 186 -16.92 -5.37 -27.96
N LEU A 187 -17.61 -4.56 -28.77
CA LEU A 187 -18.42 -3.44 -28.28
C LEU A 187 -19.60 -3.90 -27.43
N GLU A 188 -20.32 -4.94 -27.87
CA GLU A 188 -21.45 -5.51 -27.11
C GLU A 188 -20.99 -6.13 -25.77
N ALA A 189 -19.90 -6.89 -25.76
CA ALA A 189 -19.34 -7.50 -24.54
C ALA A 189 -18.85 -6.45 -23.53
N ALA A 190 -18.26 -5.36 -24.01
CA ALA A 190 -17.86 -4.21 -23.18
C ALA A 190 -19.04 -3.29 -22.78
N LYS A 191 -20.27 -3.60 -23.24
CA LYS A 191 -21.47 -2.76 -23.09
C LYS A 191 -21.25 -1.31 -23.58
N LEU A 192 -20.39 -1.15 -24.59
CA LEU A 192 -20.09 0.14 -25.20
C LEU A 192 -21.11 0.46 -26.29
N GLY A 193 -21.74 1.63 -26.16
CA GLY A 193 -22.68 2.14 -27.12
C GLY A 193 -22.03 3.09 -28.10
N SER A 194 -21.90 2.74 -29.39
CA SER A 194 -21.39 3.67 -30.40
C SER A 194 -22.42 4.73 -30.78
N TRP A 195 -21.92 5.94 -31.06
CA TRP A 195 -22.69 7.06 -31.54
C TRP A 195 -21.90 7.85 -32.59
N GLU A 196 -22.63 8.45 -33.52
CA GLU A 196 -22.10 9.32 -34.57
C GLU A 196 -23.04 10.52 -34.70
N LEU A 197 -22.50 11.71 -34.46
CA LEU A 197 -23.19 12.98 -34.55
C LEU A 197 -22.73 13.69 -35.83
N ASP A 198 -23.65 13.98 -36.72
CA ASP A 198 -23.41 14.91 -37.82
C ASP A 198 -23.50 16.35 -37.28
N LEU A 199 -22.39 17.09 -37.37
CA LEU A 199 -22.30 18.44 -36.82
C LEU A 199 -22.97 19.50 -37.71
N LYS A 200 -23.30 19.16 -38.97
CA LYS A 200 -24.00 20.05 -39.90
C LYS A 200 -25.51 19.89 -39.78
N THR A 201 -26.00 18.65 -39.67
CA THR A 201 -27.45 18.38 -39.59
C THR A 201 -27.97 18.24 -38.16
N GLY A 202 -27.10 17.92 -37.19
CA GLY A 202 -27.48 17.58 -35.82
C GLY A 202 -28.02 16.17 -35.65
N ASP A 203 -27.97 15.34 -36.71
CA ASP A 203 -28.45 13.97 -36.67
C ASP A 203 -27.52 13.08 -35.85
N LEU A 204 -28.12 12.33 -34.92
CA LEU A 204 -27.41 11.45 -34.01
C LEU A 204 -27.75 9.98 -34.34
N SER A 205 -26.80 9.28 -34.94
CA SER A 205 -26.85 7.83 -35.11
C SER A 205 -26.34 7.16 -33.84
N CYS A 206 -27.10 6.20 -33.30
CA CYS A 206 -26.76 5.49 -32.07
C CYS A 206 -26.99 4.00 -32.21
N SER A 207 -26.06 3.19 -31.69
CA SER A 207 -26.25 1.75 -31.57
C SER A 207 -27.33 1.41 -30.55
N LYS A 208 -27.81 0.15 -30.58
CA LYS A 208 -28.76 -0.37 -29.59
C LYS A 208 -28.22 -0.25 -28.15
N GLN A 209 -26.93 -0.53 -27.96
CA GLN A 209 -26.28 -0.40 -26.66
C GLN A 209 -26.17 1.07 -26.22
N CYS A 210 -25.94 2.01 -27.15
CA CYS A 210 -25.93 3.44 -26.81
C CYS A 210 -27.30 3.86 -26.26
N LYS A 211 -28.39 3.50 -26.94
CA LYS A 211 -29.75 3.77 -26.45
C LYS A 211 -30.00 3.13 -25.08
N ALA A 212 -29.55 1.89 -24.87
CA ALA A 212 -29.66 1.21 -23.58
C ALA A 212 -28.92 1.96 -22.45
N ASN A 213 -27.73 2.50 -22.70
CA ASN A 213 -26.99 3.31 -21.72
C ASN A 213 -27.80 4.55 -21.28
N PHE A 214 -28.60 5.13 -22.18
CA PHE A 214 -29.49 6.27 -21.88
C PHE A 214 -30.89 5.84 -21.38
N GLY A 215 -31.13 4.56 -21.10
CA GLY A 215 -32.41 4.05 -20.61
C GLY A 215 -33.51 4.03 -21.69
N LEU A 216 -33.13 3.92 -22.96
CA LEU A 216 -34.03 4.02 -24.10
C LEU A 216 -34.26 2.68 -24.83
N PRO A 217 -35.48 2.44 -25.33
CA PRO A 217 -35.76 1.31 -26.22
C PRO A 217 -34.90 1.34 -27.51
N PRO A 218 -34.58 0.18 -28.10
CA PRO A 218 -33.75 0.09 -29.31
C PRO A 218 -34.30 0.85 -30.53
N GLU A 219 -35.62 0.96 -30.64
CA GLU A 219 -36.32 1.58 -31.77
C GLU A 219 -36.47 3.09 -31.65
N THR A 220 -36.10 3.69 -30.51
CA THR A 220 -36.23 5.13 -30.29
C THR A 220 -35.30 5.90 -31.23
N LYS A 221 -35.86 6.84 -32.01
CA LYS A 221 -35.05 7.80 -32.78
C LYS A 221 -34.52 8.87 -31.84
N LEU A 222 -33.20 9.04 -31.83
CA LEU A 222 -32.50 9.99 -30.99
C LEU A 222 -31.94 11.13 -31.85
N SER A 223 -32.03 12.35 -31.35
CA SER A 223 -31.31 13.50 -31.89
C SER A 223 -30.44 14.09 -30.78
N TYR A 224 -29.47 14.92 -31.14
CA TYR A 224 -28.61 15.58 -30.16
C TYR A 224 -29.42 16.36 -29.12
N ASP A 225 -30.42 17.15 -29.55
CA ASP A 225 -31.26 17.95 -28.65
C ASP A 225 -32.06 17.08 -27.67
N LYS A 226 -32.65 15.97 -28.15
CA LYS A 226 -33.41 15.05 -27.30
C LYS A 226 -32.54 14.32 -26.28
N LEU A 227 -31.28 14.06 -26.62
CA LEU A 227 -30.32 13.51 -25.67
C LEU A 227 -29.89 14.58 -24.66
N HIS A 228 -29.69 15.81 -25.11
CA HIS A 228 -29.35 16.95 -24.26
C HIS A 228 -30.42 17.24 -23.19
N GLU A 229 -31.71 17.12 -23.53
CA GLU A 229 -32.82 17.27 -22.59
C GLU A 229 -32.79 16.27 -21.42
N ARG A 230 -32.22 15.08 -21.62
CA ARG A 230 -32.17 14.02 -20.59
C ARG A 230 -30.97 14.16 -19.65
N ILE A 231 -29.95 14.92 -20.04
CA ILE A 231 -28.82 15.24 -19.17
C ILE A 231 -29.32 16.06 -17.99
N HIS A 232 -28.84 15.72 -16.79
CA HIS A 232 -29.17 16.43 -15.57
C HIS A 232 -28.90 17.93 -15.74
N PRO A 233 -29.81 18.83 -15.32
CA PRO A 233 -29.70 20.26 -15.61
C PRO A 233 -28.36 20.90 -15.25
N GLU A 234 -27.76 20.47 -14.13
CA GLU A 234 -26.45 20.94 -13.66
C GLU A 234 -25.28 20.53 -14.56
N ASP A 235 -25.39 19.42 -15.30
CA ASP A 235 -24.28 18.84 -16.07
C ASP A 235 -24.32 19.24 -17.57
N ARG A 236 -25.43 19.85 -18.02
CA ARG A 236 -25.64 20.24 -19.43
C ARG A 236 -24.58 21.20 -19.95
N ALA A 237 -24.28 22.24 -19.18
CA ALA A 237 -23.29 23.26 -19.56
C ALA A 237 -21.88 22.65 -19.62
N TYR A 238 -21.55 21.77 -18.66
CA TYR A 238 -20.28 21.05 -18.64
C TYR A 238 -20.11 20.17 -19.89
N MET A 239 -21.13 19.39 -20.24
CA MET A 239 -21.08 18.53 -21.43
C MET A 239 -20.84 19.34 -22.71
N GLN A 240 -21.61 20.41 -22.91
CA GLN A 240 -21.48 21.27 -24.10
C GLN A 240 -20.10 21.90 -24.21
N GLU A 241 -19.56 22.37 -23.10
CA GLU A 241 -18.21 22.95 -23.07
C GLU A 241 -17.14 21.91 -23.37
N SER A 242 -17.26 20.70 -22.83
CA SER A 242 -16.33 19.59 -23.13
C SER A 242 -16.36 19.20 -24.62
N VAL A 243 -17.53 19.19 -25.27
CA VAL A 243 -17.64 18.97 -26.72
C VAL A 243 -16.97 20.11 -27.50
N ARG A 244 -17.25 21.36 -27.13
CA ARG A 244 -16.66 22.55 -27.76
C ARG A 244 -15.13 22.53 -27.69
N GLN A 245 -14.57 22.28 -26.51
CA GLN A 245 -13.12 22.20 -26.31
C GLN A 245 -12.48 21.07 -27.10
N ALA A 246 -13.11 19.90 -27.17
CA ALA A 246 -12.60 18.77 -27.93
C ALA A 246 -12.49 19.09 -29.44
N LEU A 247 -13.50 19.76 -29.99
CA LEU A 247 -13.53 20.18 -31.40
C LEU A 247 -12.54 21.32 -31.70
N GLU A 248 -12.48 22.36 -30.85
CA GLU A 248 -11.58 23.50 -31.04
C GLU A 248 -10.10 23.11 -30.89
N GLN A 249 -9.79 22.26 -29.91
CA GLN A 249 -8.42 21.85 -29.61
C GLN A 249 -8.00 20.59 -30.38
N ARG A 250 -8.92 19.98 -31.15
CA ARG A 250 -8.71 18.71 -31.86
C ARG A 250 -8.18 17.59 -30.96
N LYS A 251 -8.80 17.45 -29.78
CA LYS A 251 -8.49 16.40 -28.80
C LYS A 251 -9.64 15.42 -28.69
N ASP A 252 -9.36 14.28 -28.07
CA ASP A 252 -10.39 13.33 -27.69
C ASP A 252 -11.35 13.98 -26.70
N TYR A 253 -12.65 13.87 -27.00
CA TYR A 253 -13.73 14.21 -26.09
C TYR A 253 -13.85 13.14 -25.02
N GLU A 254 -13.93 13.56 -23.77
CA GLU A 254 -14.24 12.71 -22.63
C GLU A 254 -15.08 13.50 -21.63
N ALA A 255 -16.25 12.97 -21.26
CA ALA A 255 -17.10 13.57 -20.24
C ALA A 255 -17.85 12.52 -19.44
N GLU A 256 -17.92 12.74 -18.13
CA GLU A 256 -18.78 12.01 -17.21
C GLU A 256 -19.91 12.94 -16.76
N TYR A 257 -21.15 12.54 -16.94
CA TYR A 257 -22.32 13.35 -16.56
C TYR A 257 -23.50 12.47 -16.16
N ARG A 258 -24.41 13.07 -15.39
CA ARG A 258 -25.65 12.43 -14.96
C ARG A 258 -26.71 12.56 -16.05
N ASN A 259 -27.42 11.46 -16.27
CA ASN A 259 -28.54 11.34 -17.18
C ASN A 259 -29.77 10.87 -16.40
N ILE A 260 -30.93 11.44 -16.69
CA ILE A 260 -32.19 11.10 -16.04
C ILE A 260 -32.94 10.12 -16.95
N TRP A 261 -33.20 8.92 -16.45
CA TRP A 261 -33.97 7.90 -17.14
C TRP A 261 -35.47 8.20 -17.06
N SER A 262 -36.27 7.47 -17.84
CA SER A 262 -37.72 7.72 -17.96
C SER A 262 -38.51 7.40 -16.67
N ASP A 263 -37.87 6.75 -15.69
CA ASP A 263 -38.38 6.44 -14.35
C ASP A 263 -37.86 7.41 -13.26
N ASP A 264 -37.32 8.56 -13.67
CA ASP A 264 -36.68 9.58 -12.84
C ASP A 264 -35.41 9.12 -12.09
N SER A 265 -34.90 7.92 -12.38
CA SER A 265 -33.63 7.46 -11.82
C SER A 265 -32.43 8.19 -12.46
N VAL A 266 -31.40 8.45 -11.67
CA VAL A 266 -30.18 9.14 -12.12
C VAL A 266 -29.09 8.13 -12.41
N HIS A 267 -28.62 8.14 -13.65
CA HIS A 267 -27.57 7.26 -14.16
C HIS A 267 -26.35 8.06 -14.61
N TRP A 268 -25.15 7.57 -14.35
CA TRP A 268 -23.92 8.21 -14.78
C TRP A 268 -23.44 7.64 -16.10
N ILE A 269 -23.16 8.52 -17.07
CA ILE A 269 -22.68 8.15 -18.40
C ILE A 269 -21.26 8.68 -18.58
N LEU A 270 -20.36 7.81 -19.02
CA LEU A 270 -19.07 8.18 -19.60
C LEU A 270 -19.23 8.21 -21.11
N ALA A 271 -19.02 9.36 -21.73
CA ALA A 271 -18.98 9.51 -23.18
C ALA A 271 -17.55 9.85 -23.62
N ARG A 272 -17.04 9.11 -24.61
CA ARG A 272 -15.76 9.38 -25.25
C ARG A 272 -15.93 9.47 -26.76
N GLY A 273 -15.21 10.35 -27.42
CA GLY A 273 -15.29 10.46 -28.88
C GLY A 273 -14.22 11.33 -29.49
N ALA A 274 -14.21 11.42 -30.82
CA ALA A 274 -13.30 12.26 -31.58
C ALA A 274 -14.03 12.95 -32.73
N GLY A 275 -13.59 14.17 -33.06
CA GLY A 275 -14.06 14.90 -34.22
C GLY A 275 -13.44 14.39 -35.51
N ILE A 276 -14.23 14.33 -36.58
CA ILE A 276 -13.81 14.04 -37.95
C ILE A 276 -13.88 15.35 -38.74
N TYR A 277 -12.79 15.70 -39.41
CA TYR A 277 -12.62 17.00 -40.07
C TYR A 277 -12.54 16.81 -41.59
N ASP A 278 -12.99 17.82 -42.35
CA ASP A 278 -12.78 17.87 -43.79
C ASP A 278 -11.36 18.34 -44.15
N ALA A 279 -11.07 18.39 -45.46
CA ALA A 279 -9.76 18.80 -45.98
C ALA A 279 -9.38 20.25 -45.61
N ASP A 280 -10.37 21.11 -45.37
CA ASP A 280 -10.18 22.49 -44.94
C ASP A 280 -10.04 22.61 -43.41
N GLY A 281 -10.14 21.49 -42.69
CA GLY A 281 -9.97 21.41 -41.25
C GLY A 281 -11.22 21.78 -40.44
N ASN A 282 -12.39 21.87 -41.07
CA ASN A 282 -13.66 22.12 -40.39
C ASN A 282 -14.24 20.80 -39.85
N PRO A 283 -14.81 20.80 -38.63
CA PRO A 283 -15.41 19.59 -38.06
C PRO A 283 -16.71 19.25 -38.81
N THR A 284 -16.83 18.00 -39.26
CA THR A 284 -17.99 17.50 -40.02
C THR A 284 -18.85 16.57 -39.18
N ARG A 285 -18.22 15.65 -38.46
CA ARG A 285 -18.89 14.64 -37.64
C ARG A 285 -18.12 14.41 -36.35
N MET A 286 -18.78 13.82 -35.36
CA MET A 286 -18.14 13.39 -34.13
C MET A 286 -18.58 11.96 -33.85
N ILE A 287 -17.62 11.06 -33.69
CA ILE A 287 -17.88 9.64 -33.46
C ILE A 287 -17.34 9.23 -32.09
N GLY A 288 -18.00 8.28 -31.44
CA GLY A 288 -17.57 7.88 -30.12
C GLY A 288 -18.33 6.70 -29.54
N VAL A 289 -18.06 6.45 -28.26
CA VAL A 289 -18.70 5.42 -27.44
C VAL A 289 -19.27 6.02 -26.16
N THR A 290 -20.27 5.35 -25.61
CA THR A 290 -20.82 5.62 -24.28
C THR A 290 -20.75 4.37 -23.42
N LEU A 291 -20.66 4.56 -22.10
CA LEU A 291 -20.71 3.52 -21.09
C LEU A 291 -21.53 4.00 -19.89
N ASP A 292 -22.47 3.19 -19.42
CA ASP A 292 -23.11 3.39 -18.12
C ASP A 292 -22.13 3.03 -16.99
N ILE A 293 -21.73 4.04 -16.22
CA ILE A 293 -20.79 3.96 -15.10
C ILE A 293 -21.49 4.14 -13.73
N THR A 294 -22.82 4.02 -13.68
CA THR A 294 -23.63 4.22 -12.47
C THR A 294 -23.18 3.34 -11.31
N THR A 295 -22.98 2.05 -11.55
CA THR A 295 -22.51 1.11 -10.52
C THR A 295 -21.14 1.49 -9.98
N ARG A 296 -20.23 1.99 -10.84
CA ARG A 296 -18.91 2.47 -10.40
C ARG A 296 -19.04 3.70 -9.51
N LYS A 297 -19.85 4.68 -9.91
CA LYS A 297 -20.07 5.91 -9.13
C LYS A 297 -20.73 5.64 -7.78
N GLN A 298 -21.72 4.76 -7.73
CA GLN A 298 -22.34 4.32 -6.48
C GLN A 298 -21.34 3.64 -5.54
N ALA A 299 -20.45 2.79 -6.07
CA ALA A 299 -19.40 2.16 -5.28
C ALA A 299 -18.37 3.19 -4.77
N GLU A 300 -17.98 4.17 -5.58
CA GLU A 300 -17.08 5.26 -5.18
C GLU A 300 -17.70 6.14 -4.07
N GLU A 301 -18.98 6.47 -4.18
CA GLU A 301 -19.69 7.23 -3.14
C GLU A 301 -19.83 6.45 -1.84
N GLU A 302 -20.18 5.16 -1.91
CA GLU A 302 -20.25 4.30 -0.73
C GLU A 302 -18.89 4.21 -0.02
N LEU A 303 -17.82 4.00 -0.80
CA LEU A 303 -16.46 3.96 -0.26
C LEU A 303 -16.09 5.29 0.41
N LYS A 304 -16.36 6.43 -0.24
CA LYS A 304 -16.13 7.77 0.36
C LYS A 304 -16.91 7.95 1.66
N ARG A 305 -18.16 7.49 1.71
CA ARG A 305 -19.01 7.55 2.91
C ARG A 305 -18.43 6.69 4.04
N GLN A 306 -17.96 5.47 3.71
CA GLN A 306 -17.30 4.58 4.68
C GLN A 306 -15.99 5.16 5.20
N THR A 307 -15.13 5.71 4.32
CA THR A 307 -13.87 6.36 4.71
C THR A 307 -14.13 7.56 5.62
N ARG A 308 -15.08 8.43 5.27
CA ARG A 308 -15.44 9.60 6.10
C ARG A 308 -15.93 9.16 7.49
N ARG A 309 -16.76 8.12 7.56
CA ARG A 309 -17.24 7.56 8.84
C ARG A 309 -16.09 7.00 9.68
N SER A 310 -15.16 6.26 9.06
CA SER A 310 -13.99 5.70 9.73
C SER A 310 -13.06 6.79 10.27
N GLN A 311 -12.84 7.87 9.50
CA GLN A 311 -12.05 9.03 9.94
C GLN A 311 -12.67 9.72 11.16
N LEU A 312 -13.98 9.99 11.13
CA LEU A 312 -14.69 10.60 12.26
C LEU A 312 -14.60 9.73 13.53
N PHE A 313 -14.77 8.41 13.39
CA PHE A 313 -14.62 7.48 14.51
C PHE A 313 -13.21 7.52 15.13
N ALA A 314 -12.17 7.55 14.29
CA ALA A 314 -10.78 7.63 14.77
C ALA A 314 -10.50 8.95 15.48
N GLU A 315 -10.99 10.08 14.96
CA GLU A 315 -10.84 11.40 15.58
C GLU A 315 -11.51 11.44 16.97
N ILE A 316 -12.75 10.95 17.08
CA ILE A 316 -13.48 10.90 18.36
C ILE A 316 -12.74 10.00 19.36
N THR A 317 -12.30 8.82 18.92
CA THR A 317 -11.51 7.89 19.75
C THR A 317 -10.24 8.55 20.28
N LEU A 318 -9.54 9.32 19.45
CA LEU A 318 -8.34 10.08 19.86
C LEU A 318 -8.67 11.14 20.91
N LYS A 319 -9.73 11.94 20.71
CA LYS A 319 -10.17 12.95 21.70
C LYS A 319 -10.50 12.33 23.06
N ILE A 320 -11.19 11.18 23.05
CA ILE A 320 -11.54 10.42 24.27
C ILE A 320 -10.27 9.96 25.00
N ARG A 321 -9.28 9.42 24.28
CA ARG A 321 -8.03 8.90 24.87
C ARG A 321 -7.00 9.95 25.27
N GLN A 322 -7.09 11.18 24.75
CA GLN A 322 -6.15 12.26 25.08
C GLN A 322 -6.40 12.88 26.46
N SER A 323 -7.64 12.83 26.94
CA SER A 323 -7.94 13.30 28.30
C SER A 323 -7.57 12.26 29.33
N LEU A 324 -6.93 12.69 30.41
CA LEU A 324 -6.67 11.88 31.60
C LEU A 324 -7.67 12.16 32.74
N GLN A 325 -8.57 13.13 32.54
CA GLN A 325 -9.60 13.49 33.51
C GLN A 325 -10.92 12.80 33.15
N ILE A 326 -11.46 12.04 34.10
CA ILE A 326 -12.68 11.26 33.92
C ILE A 326 -13.85 12.15 33.45
N GLU A 327 -14.10 13.29 34.10
CA GLU A 327 -15.19 14.20 33.72
C GLU A 327 -15.08 14.69 32.27
N ALA A 328 -13.87 15.08 31.85
CA ALA A 328 -13.63 15.52 30.48
C ALA A 328 -13.78 14.38 29.45
N ILE A 329 -13.38 13.14 29.80
CA ILE A 329 -13.61 11.95 28.96
C ILE A 329 -15.11 11.76 28.75
N LEU A 330 -15.88 11.76 29.83
CA LEU A 330 -17.34 11.53 29.79
C LEU A 330 -18.06 12.64 29.01
N GLN A 331 -17.71 13.91 29.23
CA GLN A 331 -18.30 15.06 28.54
C GLN A 331 -18.01 15.05 27.04
N THR A 332 -16.75 14.80 26.68
CA THR A 332 -16.34 14.73 25.27
C THR A 332 -17.08 13.60 24.58
N THR A 333 -17.19 12.44 25.24
CA THR A 333 -17.91 11.29 24.69
C THR A 333 -19.36 11.63 24.39
N VAL A 334 -20.14 12.08 25.36
CA VAL A 334 -21.58 12.31 25.12
C VAL A 334 -21.81 13.35 24.02
N THR A 335 -20.96 14.37 23.95
CA THR A 335 -21.05 15.44 22.94
C THR A 335 -20.73 14.92 21.54
N GLU A 336 -19.63 14.19 21.38
CA GLU A 336 -19.20 13.73 20.06
C GLU A 336 -20.08 12.57 19.56
N VAL A 337 -20.54 11.68 20.45
CA VAL A 337 -21.50 10.62 20.11
C VAL A 337 -22.85 11.20 19.69
N GLN A 338 -23.36 12.23 20.39
CA GLN A 338 -24.62 12.89 20.02
C GLN A 338 -24.56 13.45 18.59
N LYS A 339 -23.46 14.13 18.25
CA LYS A 339 -23.22 14.66 16.90
C LYS A 339 -23.08 13.56 15.86
N LEU A 340 -22.30 12.52 16.17
CA LEU A 340 -22.00 11.42 15.25
C LEU A 340 -23.25 10.61 14.89
N LEU A 341 -24.11 10.34 15.87
CA LEU A 341 -25.35 9.60 15.67
C LEU A 341 -26.53 10.51 15.29
N HIS A 342 -26.37 11.84 15.29
CA HIS A 342 -27.47 12.78 15.18
C HIS A 342 -28.64 12.40 16.11
N ALA A 343 -28.31 12.08 17.36
CA ALA A 343 -29.28 11.69 18.38
C ALA A 343 -29.75 12.91 19.20
N ASP A 344 -30.96 12.86 19.74
CA ASP A 344 -31.51 13.98 20.49
C ASP A 344 -30.87 14.10 21.88
N ARG A 345 -30.58 12.96 22.50
CA ARG A 345 -29.90 12.86 23.78
C ARG A 345 -28.90 11.71 23.77
N VAL A 346 -27.70 11.96 24.28
CA VAL A 346 -26.74 10.92 24.66
C VAL A 346 -26.32 11.14 26.09
N LEU A 347 -26.27 10.07 26.87
CA LEU A 347 -25.90 10.14 28.28
C LEU A 347 -25.06 8.94 28.69
N ILE A 348 -24.28 9.14 29.74
CA ILE A 348 -23.55 8.07 30.42
C ILE A 348 -24.16 7.86 31.79
N PHE A 349 -24.62 6.64 32.02
CA PHE A 349 -25.28 6.22 33.24
C PHE A 349 -24.34 5.32 34.05
N ARG A 350 -23.99 5.74 35.27
CA ARG A 350 -23.17 4.94 36.17
C ARG A 350 -24.07 4.06 37.03
N LEU A 351 -23.73 2.77 37.07
CA LEU A 351 -24.39 1.79 37.92
C LEU A 351 -23.65 1.67 39.25
N TRP A 352 -24.39 1.62 40.35
CA TRP A 352 -23.87 1.40 41.69
C TRP A 352 -24.17 -0.03 42.16
N GLY A 353 -23.41 -0.49 43.16
CA GLY A 353 -23.51 -1.87 43.66
C GLY A 353 -24.84 -2.21 44.34
N ASP A 354 -25.63 -1.19 44.73
CA ASP A 354 -26.97 -1.34 45.30
C ASP A 354 -28.08 -1.42 44.23
N GLY A 355 -27.72 -1.39 42.95
CA GLY A 355 -28.65 -1.41 41.82
C GLY A 355 -29.22 -0.04 41.45
N SER A 356 -28.90 1.03 42.20
CA SER A 356 -29.19 2.39 41.78
C SER A 356 -28.24 2.83 40.66
N GLY A 357 -28.61 3.87 39.92
CA GLY A 357 -27.65 4.50 39.02
C GLY A 357 -27.89 6.00 38.85
N THR A 358 -26.83 6.67 38.42
CA THR A 358 -26.79 8.13 38.28
C THR A 358 -26.39 8.51 36.88
N VAL A 359 -27.06 9.50 36.30
CA VAL A 359 -26.62 10.10 35.04
C VAL A 359 -25.38 10.96 35.32
N MET A 360 -24.21 10.45 34.93
CA MET A 360 -22.93 11.11 35.14
C MET A 360 -22.73 12.29 34.20
N GLN A 361 -23.12 12.11 32.93
CA GLN A 361 -22.96 13.12 31.91
C GLN A 361 -24.05 13.02 30.86
N GLU A 362 -24.46 14.15 30.29
CA GLU A 362 -25.54 14.24 29.30
C GLU A 362 -25.22 15.32 28.25
N ALA A 363 -25.46 14.99 26.98
CA ALA A 363 -25.60 15.92 25.88
C ALA A 363 -27.02 15.80 25.33
N VAL A 364 -27.79 16.89 25.34
CA VAL A 364 -29.20 16.90 24.96
C VAL A 364 -29.52 18.13 24.12
N LEU A 365 -30.35 17.97 23.08
CA LEU A 365 -30.82 19.09 22.27
C LEU A 365 -31.74 20.02 23.08
N PRO A 366 -31.79 21.33 22.75
CA PRO A 366 -32.72 22.26 23.37
C PRO A 366 -34.17 21.79 23.23
N GLY A 367 -34.98 21.96 24.29
CA GLY A 367 -36.41 21.61 24.29
C GLY A 367 -36.77 20.27 24.94
N PHE A 368 -35.79 19.44 25.29
CA PHE A 368 -36.00 18.20 26.04
C PHE A 368 -35.61 18.34 27.52
N PRO A 369 -36.22 17.57 28.45
CA PRO A 369 -35.91 17.66 29.87
C PRO A 369 -34.47 17.19 30.15
N VAL A 370 -33.70 17.98 30.89
CA VAL A 370 -32.36 17.62 31.37
C VAL A 370 -32.49 16.63 32.53
N ILE A 371 -31.68 15.57 32.50
CA ILE A 371 -31.66 14.51 33.52
C ILE A 371 -30.28 14.27 34.14
N LEU A 372 -29.27 15.07 33.76
CA LEU A 372 -27.96 15.11 34.40
C LEU A 372 -28.05 15.15 35.93
N GLY A 373 -27.27 14.30 36.60
CA GLY A 373 -27.17 14.23 38.06
C GLY A 373 -28.36 13.58 38.76
N LYS A 374 -29.43 13.17 38.04
CA LYS A 374 -30.55 12.47 38.65
C LYS A 374 -30.14 11.04 39.02
N ASN A 375 -30.48 10.63 40.23
CA ASN A 375 -30.49 9.23 40.63
C ASN A 375 -31.76 8.59 40.10
N ILE A 376 -31.57 7.66 39.17
CA ILE A 376 -32.65 6.94 38.53
C ILE A 376 -32.66 5.54 39.12
N LEU A 377 -33.80 5.18 39.69
CA LEU A 377 -34.10 3.82 40.07
C LEU A 377 -35.24 3.37 39.18
N ASP A 378 -34.97 2.46 38.25
CA ASP A 378 -36.03 1.95 37.38
C ASP A 378 -36.90 0.94 38.17
N PRO A 379 -38.18 1.23 38.44
CA PRO A 379 -39.02 0.44 39.35
C PRO A 379 -39.22 -1.02 38.91
N CYS A 380 -38.93 -1.34 37.64
CA CYS A 380 -39.13 -2.67 37.06
C CYS A 380 -37.88 -3.55 37.06
N PHE A 381 -36.76 -3.04 37.58
CA PHE A 381 -35.44 -3.63 37.39
C PHE A 381 -34.91 -4.19 38.71
N THR A 382 -35.14 -5.48 38.95
CA THR A 382 -34.62 -6.23 40.11
C THR A 382 -33.21 -6.80 39.87
N GLN A 383 -32.59 -7.34 40.92
CA GLN A 383 -31.15 -7.68 41.07
C GLN A 383 -30.47 -8.50 39.94
N ASP A 384 -31.20 -9.15 39.01
CA ASP A 384 -30.65 -9.98 37.93
C ASP A 384 -30.41 -9.26 36.58
N TYR A 385 -30.59 -7.93 36.51
CA TYR A 385 -30.49 -7.17 35.26
C TYR A 385 -29.05 -6.82 34.82
N GLN A 386 -28.11 -6.75 35.75
CA GLN A 386 -26.73 -6.37 35.42
C GLN A 386 -26.01 -7.48 34.64
N GLU A 387 -26.35 -8.75 34.88
CA GLU A 387 -25.65 -9.90 34.31
C GLU A 387 -25.68 -9.95 32.78
N PRO A 388 -26.82 -9.72 32.09
CA PRO A 388 -26.82 -9.62 30.63
C PRO A 388 -25.88 -8.54 30.08
N TYR A 389 -25.79 -7.36 30.72
CA TYR A 389 -24.89 -6.29 30.27
C TYR A 389 -23.43 -6.56 30.64
N ARG A 390 -23.16 -7.26 31.75
CA ARG A 390 -21.83 -7.81 32.05
C ARG A 390 -21.39 -8.81 30.98
N GLN A 391 -22.34 -9.57 30.42
CA GLN A 391 -22.11 -10.48 29.29
C GLN A 391 -22.06 -9.75 27.92
N GLY A 392 -22.07 -8.41 27.89
CA GLY A 392 -21.96 -7.62 26.66
C GLY A 392 -23.28 -7.42 25.90
N LYS A 393 -24.43 -7.63 26.53
CA LYS A 393 -25.74 -7.39 25.88
C LYS A 393 -25.87 -5.95 25.42
N VAL A 394 -26.24 -5.79 24.15
CA VAL A 394 -26.68 -4.52 23.58
C VAL A 394 -28.22 -4.51 23.53
N SER A 395 -28.83 -3.43 23.99
CA SER A 395 -30.29 -3.26 23.98
C SER A 395 -30.68 -2.11 23.08
N ALA A 396 -31.28 -2.45 21.93
CA ALA A 396 -31.90 -1.50 21.02
C ALA A 396 -33.43 -1.69 21.08
N ILE A 397 -34.12 -0.86 21.86
CA ILE A 397 -35.56 -0.95 22.05
C ILE A 397 -36.24 -0.07 21.00
N ALA A 398 -36.59 -0.72 19.88
CA ALA A 398 -37.48 -0.28 18.81
C ALA A 398 -37.73 -1.46 17.83
N LYS A 399 -38.01 -2.68 18.32
CA LYS A 399 -38.01 -3.90 17.49
C LYS A 399 -39.41 -4.23 16.92
N ARG A 400 -39.50 -4.23 15.58
CA ARG A 400 -40.54 -4.76 14.65
C ARG A 400 -41.81 -5.33 15.31
N CYS A 401 -42.95 -4.65 15.16
CA CYS A 401 -44.26 -5.30 15.17
C CYS A 401 -44.66 -5.66 13.74
N CYS A 402 -45.09 -6.91 13.51
CA CYS A 402 -45.62 -7.33 12.22
C CYS A 402 -46.81 -6.42 11.83
N PHE A 403 -46.79 -5.89 10.61
CA PHE A 403 -47.84 -5.13 9.91
C PHE A 403 -47.90 -3.58 9.97
N GLN A 404 -47.06 -2.84 10.72
CA GLN A 404 -46.95 -1.37 10.56
C GLN A 404 -45.48 -0.89 10.65
N GLN A 405 -45.09 0.02 9.73
CA GLN A 405 -43.71 0.39 9.40
C GLN A 405 -43.00 1.35 10.38
N ILE A 406 -43.47 1.55 11.62
CA ILE A 406 -42.89 2.54 12.54
C ILE A 406 -42.45 1.87 13.84
N ALA A 407 -41.16 1.99 14.15
CA ALA A 407 -40.54 1.47 15.36
C ALA A 407 -40.61 2.52 16.48
N ASP A 408 -41.60 2.39 17.36
CA ASP A 408 -41.87 3.29 18.49
C ASP A 408 -41.84 2.50 19.79
N ILE A 409 -41.33 3.10 20.87
CA ILE A 409 -41.44 2.55 22.23
C ILE A 409 -42.89 2.30 22.65
N GLU A 410 -43.84 3.03 22.07
CA GLU A 410 -45.27 2.79 22.22
C GLU A 410 -45.71 1.40 21.76
N THR A 411 -45.00 0.82 20.80
CA THR A 411 -45.31 -0.48 20.18
C THR A 411 -44.30 -1.58 20.54
N ALA A 412 -43.27 -1.24 21.33
CA ALA A 412 -42.20 -2.16 21.69
C ALA A 412 -42.66 -3.18 22.74
N ASN A 413 -42.22 -4.44 22.59
CA ASN A 413 -42.47 -5.52 23.54
C ASN A 413 -41.57 -5.39 24.78
N ILE A 414 -41.87 -4.41 25.65
CA ILE A 414 -41.17 -4.14 26.91
C ILE A 414 -42.16 -4.09 28.08
N GLN A 415 -41.65 -4.25 29.31
CA GLN A 415 -42.48 -4.18 30.53
C GLN A 415 -43.21 -2.82 30.62
N PRO A 416 -44.52 -2.80 30.94
CA PRO A 416 -45.33 -1.56 30.96
C PRO A 416 -44.73 -0.46 31.83
N CYS A 417 -44.20 -0.81 32.99
CA CYS A 417 -43.61 0.15 33.92
C CYS A 417 -42.28 0.76 33.39
N HIS A 418 -41.48 0.01 32.59
CA HIS A 418 -40.26 0.53 31.95
C HIS A 418 -40.60 1.47 30.80
N LYS A 419 -41.70 1.17 30.09
CA LYS A 419 -42.24 2.02 29.03
C LYS A 419 -42.70 3.36 29.59
N GLU A 420 -43.50 3.35 30.66
CA GLU A 420 -43.94 4.57 31.36
C GLU A 420 -42.74 5.39 31.83
N PHE A 421 -41.72 4.73 32.38
CA PHE A 421 -40.47 5.37 32.81
C PHE A 421 -39.75 6.08 31.65
N LEU A 422 -39.58 5.45 30.50
CA LEU A 422 -38.91 6.07 29.35
C LEU A 422 -39.73 7.21 28.71
N LEU A 423 -41.07 7.09 28.71
CA LEU A 423 -41.98 8.13 28.22
C LEU A 423 -41.91 9.41 29.07
N GLN A 424 -41.66 9.31 30.39
CA GLN A 424 -41.48 10.48 31.26
C GLN A 424 -40.33 11.39 30.81
N PHE A 425 -39.35 10.84 30.07
CA PHE A 425 -38.21 11.61 29.54
C PHE A 425 -38.32 11.92 28.05
N GLY A 426 -39.50 11.67 27.47
CA GLY A 426 -39.81 11.90 26.06
C GLY A 426 -39.14 10.93 25.10
N VAL A 427 -38.66 9.77 25.56
CA VAL A 427 -37.90 8.82 24.74
C VAL A 427 -38.85 8.04 23.82
N LYS A 428 -38.59 8.08 22.52
CA LYS A 428 -39.33 7.33 21.49
C LYS A 428 -38.52 6.16 20.92
N ALA A 429 -37.18 6.25 20.94
CA ALA A 429 -36.29 5.14 20.65
C ALA A 429 -35.09 5.16 21.60
N ASN A 430 -34.67 3.97 22.06
CA ASN A 430 -33.62 3.83 23.07
C ASN A 430 -32.55 2.82 22.61
N LEU A 431 -31.29 3.24 22.64
CA LEU A 431 -30.12 2.39 22.39
C LEU A 431 -29.17 2.44 23.59
N VAL A 432 -28.87 1.27 24.14
CA VAL A 432 -28.08 1.11 25.37
C VAL A 432 -26.96 0.10 25.12
N VAL A 433 -25.72 0.51 25.37
CA VAL A 433 -24.53 -0.36 25.32
C VAL A 433 -23.75 -0.30 26.64
N PRO A 434 -23.12 -1.40 27.08
CA PRO A 434 -22.34 -1.43 28.30
C PRO A 434 -20.98 -0.74 28.11
N ILE A 435 -20.56 0.02 29.13
CA ILE A 435 -19.17 0.48 29.27
C ILE A 435 -18.49 -0.51 30.22
N LEU A 436 -17.60 -1.33 29.67
CA LEU A 436 -16.86 -2.34 30.41
C LEU A 436 -15.48 -1.83 30.78
N GLN A 437 -15.15 -1.89 32.06
CA GLN A 437 -13.83 -1.63 32.57
C GLN A 437 -13.14 -2.98 32.80
N ARG A 438 -12.34 -3.43 31.82
CA ARG A 438 -11.90 -4.85 31.72
C ARG A 438 -13.14 -5.74 31.64
N ASP A 439 -13.40 -6.57 32.64
CA ASP A 439 -14.55 -7.49 32.68
C ASP A 439 -15.68 -6.98 33.60
N ASN A 440 -15.51 -5.81 34.23
CA ASN A 440 -16.50 -5.25 35.15
C ASN A 440 -17.38 -4.20 34.44
N LEU A 441 -18.70 -4.33 34.60
CA LEU A 441 -19.64 -3.32 34.14
C LEU A 441 -19.49 -2.04 34.95
N TRP A 442 -18.95 -0.99 34.32
CA TRP A 442 -18.76 0.32 34.95
C TRP A 442 -20.01 1.19 34.83
N GLY A 443 -20.70 1.10 33.70
CA GLY A 443 -21.90 1.88 33.42
C GLY A 443 -22.47 1.57 32.03
N LEU A 444 -23.38 2.42 31.58
CA LEU A 444 -24.07 2.30 30.29
C LEU A 444 -23.88 3.59 29.50
N LEU A 445 -23.58 3.46 28.21
CA LEU A 445 -23.67 4.55 27.25
C LEU A 445 -25.01 4.43 26.53
N ILE A 446 -25.80 5.50 26.58
CA ILE A 446 -27.20 5.49 26.19
C ILE A 446 -27.45 6.61 25.17
N ALA A 447 -28.08 6.27 24.05
CA ALA A 447 -28.53 7.20 23.03
C ALA A 447 -30.06 7.12 22.89
N HIS A 448 -30.71 8.28 22.92
CA HIS A 448 -32.16 8.41 22.76
C HIS A 448 -32.51 9.22 21.52
N GLN A 449 -33.59 8.82 20.87
CA GLN A 449 -34.38 9.69 20.00
C GLN A 449 -35.67 10.05 20.74
N CYS A 450 -35.95 11.35 20.85
CA CYS A 450 -37.08 11.90 21.59
C CYS A 450 -38.09 12.62 20.67
N GLU A 451 -37.62 13.26 19.60
CA GLU A 451 -38.47 14.02 18.68
C GLU A 451 -39.39 13.11 17.86
N ARG A 452 -38.84 12.02 17.31
CA ARG A 452 -39.54 11.09 16.42
C ARG A 452 -39.17 9.63 16.71
N PRO A 453 -40.03 8.66 16.35
CA PRO A 453 -39.65 7.25 16.34
C PRO A 453 -38.44 7.03 15.41
N ARG A 454 -37.50 6.18 15.83
CA ARG A 454 -36.27 5.90 15.08
C ARG A 454 -35.88 4.44 15.21
N GLN A 455 -35.52 3.84 14.09
CA GLN A 455 -34.87 2.55 14.07
C GLN A 455 -33.35 2.73 14.05
N TRP A 456 -32.67 2.20 15.06
CA TRP A 456 -31.21 2.12 15.09
C TRP A 456 -30.74 1.05 14.11
N ASN A 457 -29.86 1.43 13.18
CA ASN A 457 -29.30 0.49 12.21
C ASN A 457 -28.09 -0.26 12.79
N HIS A 458 -27.68 -1.37 12.16
CA HIS A 458 -26.56 -2.19 12.65
C HIS A 458 -25.25 -1.41 12.79
N VAL A 459 -24.98 -0.49 11.89
CA VAL A 459 -23.76 0.34 11.92
C VAL A 459 -23.75 1.26 13.14
N GLU A 460 -24.87 1.90 13.46
CA GLU A 460 -24.99 2.80 14.62
C GLU A 460 -24.80 2.04 15.94
N ILE A 461 -25.34 0.82 16.00
CA ILE A 461 -25.20 -0.07 17.16
C ILE A 461 -23.73 -0.47 17.35
N GLU A 462 -23.07 -0.95 16.30
CA GLU A 462 -21.65 -1.33 16.34
C GLU A 462 -20.75 -0.13 16.71
N LEU A 463 -21.03 1.04 16.14
CA LEU A 463 -20.27 2.26 16.39
C LEU A 463 -20.37 2.69 17.85
N LEU A 464 -21.58 2.68 18.43
CA LEU A 464 -21.79 3.04 19.83
C LEU A 464 -21.11 2.05 20.76
N GLN A 465 -21.20 0.75 20.45
CA GLN A 465 -20.54 -0.31 21.23
C GLN A 465 -19.01 -0.16 21.21
N GLN A 466 -18.43 0.06 20.03
CA GLN A 466 -16.99 0.28 19.90
C GLN A 466 -16.53 1.52 20.69
N LEU A 467 -17.30 2.62 20.66
CA LEU A 467 -17.00 3.80 21.48
C LEU A 467 -17.12 3.50 22.98
N ALA A 468 -18.09 2.68 23.40
CA ALA A 468 -18.22 2.24 24.79
C ALA A 468 -16.97 1.50 25.29
N ASP A 469 -16.43 0.60 24.46
CA ASP A 469 -15.19 -0.11 24.75
C ASP A 469 -13.99 0.86 24.87
N GLN A 470 -13.90 1.85 23.96
CA GLN A 470 -12.85 2.87 24.03
C GLN A 470 -12.92 3.70 25.32
N ILE A 471 -14.12 4.05 25.77
CA ILE A 471 -14.32 4.77 27.04
C ILE A 471 -13.87 3.88 28.20
N GLY A 472 -14.24 2.60 28.23
CA GLY A 472 -13.84 1.66 29.27
C GLY A 472 -12.31 1.56 29.44
N ILE A 473 -11.59 1.57 28.32
CA ILE A 473 -10.12 1.63 28.30
C ILE A 473 -9.62 2.97 28.84
N ALA A 474 -10.17 4.10 28.37
CA ALA A 474 -9.75 5.43 28.80
C ALA A 474 -9.99 5.65 30.31
N LEU A 475 -11.12 5.17 30.84
CA LEU A 475 -11.43 5.21 32.27
C LEU A 475 -10.45 4.37 33.10
N SER A 476 -10.06 3.19 32.60
CA SER A 476 -9.03 2.35 33.25
C SER A 476 -7.69 3.05 33.35
N GLN A 477 -7.30 3.78 32.30
CA GLN A 477 -6.04 4.52 32.27
C GLN A 477 -6.08 5.71 33.23
N ALA A 478 -7.16 6.50 33.20
CA ALA A 478 -7.35 7.64 34.09
C ALA A 478 -7.30 7.24 35.57
N GLN A 479 -8.01 6.18 35.96
CA GLN A 479 -8.02 5.70 37.34
C GLN A 479 -6.67 5.15 37.80
N LEU A 480 -5.97 4.41 36.95
CA LEU A 480 -4.64 3.87 37.28
C LEU A 480 -3.65 5.00 37.55
N LEU A 481 -3.67 6.05 36.72
CA LEU A 481 -2.82 7.22 36.90
C LEU A 481 -3.16 7.96 38.19
N GLU A 482 -4.44 8.19 38.46
CA GLU A 482 -4.89 8.85 39.69
C GLU A 482 -4.40 8.09 40.94
N GLN A 483 -4.52 6.76 40.93
CA GLN A 483 -4.04 5.90 42.01
C GLN A 483 -2.52 5.99 42.20
N GLU A 484 -1.74 5.97 41.12
CA GLU A 484 -0.27 6.10 41.17
C GLU A 484 0.13 7.47 41.74
N THR A 485 -0.48 8.55 41.25
CA THR A 485 -0.19 9.90 41.77
C THR A 485 -0.51 10.02 43.25
N ARG A 486 -1.62 9.44 43.71
CA ARG A 486 -1.99 9.43 45.12
C ARG A 486 -0.99 8.65 45.97
N GLN A 487 -0.61 7.44 45.56
CA GLN A 487 0.38 6.64 46.27
C GLN A 487 1.74 7.35 46.34
N ARG A 488 2.17 7.99 45.26
CA ARG A 488 3.41 8.75 45.21
C ARG A 488 3.39 9.95 46.17
N GLN A 489 2.26 10.66 46.26
CA GLN A 489 2.08 11.75 47.21
C GLN A 489 2.09 11.25 48.66
N GLU A 490 1.40 10.15 48.97
CA GLU A 490 1.40 9.54 50.30
C GLU A 490 2.81 9.07 50.71
N LEU A 491 3.56 8.44 49.80
CA LEU A 491 4.93 8.03 50.04
C LEU A 491 5.87 9.22 50.26
N ALA A 492 5.74 10.28 49.44
CA ALA A 492 6.52 11.51 49.60
C ALA A 492 6.25 12.18 50.95
N ARG A 493 4.98 12.22 51.38
CA ARG A 493 4.58 12.74 52.69
C ARG A 493 5.16 11.90 53.82
N SER A 494 5.03 10.58 53.76
CA SER A 494 5.56 9.66 54.77
C SER A 494 7.08 9.78 54.91
N ASN A 495 7.80 9.87 53.79
CA ASN A 495 9.25 10.12 53.80
C ASN A 495 9.60 11.45 54.48
N ALA A 496 8.87 12.53 54.20
CA ALA A 496 9.10 13.83 54.84
C ALA A 496 8.83 13.79 56.35
N GLU A 497 7.75 13.12 56.79
CA GLU A 497 7.44 12.93 58.21
C GLU A 497 8.55 12.12 58.93
N LEU A 498 9.07 11.08 58.29
CA LEU A 498 10.17 10.26 58.83
C LEU A 498 11.46 11.06 58.98
N GLU A 499 11.81 11.88 57.98
CA GLU A 499 12.97 12.78 58.03
C GLU A 499 12.85 13.81 59.15
N GLN A 500 11.66 14.41 59.32
CA GLN A 500 11.40 15.36 60.40
C GLN A 500 11.48 14.70 61.78
N PHE A 501 10.92 13.51 61.94
CA PHE A 501 11.01 12.74 63.19
C PHE A 501 12.47 12.44 63.55
N ALA A 502 13.27 11.94 62.59
CA ALA A 502 14.68 11.66 62.80
C ALA A 502 15.47 12.92 63.22
N TYR A 503 15.13 14.08 62.67
CA TYR A 503 15.73 15.36 63.02
C TYR A 503 15.42 15.78 64.47
N ILE A 504 14.14 15.78 64.85
CA ILE A 504 13.69 16.20 66.20
C ILE A 504 14.27 15.25 67.25
N ALA A 505 14.09 13.94 67.06
CA ALA A 505 14.58 12.93 67.99
C ALA A 505 16.11 13.03 68.20
N SER A 506 16.87 13.29 67.14
CA SER A 506 18.31 13.44 67.26
C SER A 506 18.70 14.72 68.01
N HIS A 507 18.04 15.85 67.77
CA HIS A 507 18.29 17.09 68.51
C HIS A 507 18.02 16.90 70.01
N ASP A 508 16.87 16.32 70.36
CA ASP A 508 16.43 16.15 71.74
C ASP A 508 17.29 15.12 72.51
N LEU A 509 17.93 14.18 71.81
CA LEU A 509 18.90 13.26 72.40
C LEU A 509 20.28 13.90 72.61
N GLN A 510 20.67 14.91 71.82
CA GLN A 510 21.98 15.56 71.94
C GLN A 510 22.13 16.39 73.21
N GLU A 511 21.07 17.10 73.61
CA GLU A 511 21.10 18.00 74.76
C GLU A 511 21.39 17.28 76.10
N PRO A 512 20.64 16.24 76.51
CA PRO A 512 20.94 15.53 77.76
C PRO A 512 22.28 14.81 77.70
N LEU A 513 22.65 14.30 76.54
CA LEU A 513 23.92 13.60 76.36
C LEU A 513 25.14 14.53 76.50
N ARG A 514 25.05 15.75 75.96
CA ARG A 514 26.09 16.78 76.11
C ARG A 514 26.30 17.13 77.58
N MET A 515 25.21 17.20 78.35
CA MET A 515 25.29 17.44 79.80
C MET A 515 25.99 16.29 80.52
N VAL A 516 25.61 15.04 80.23
CA VAL A 516 26.25 13.85 80.82
C VAL A 516 27.74 13.81 80.49
N ALA A 517 28.12 14.03 79.23
CA ALA A 517 29.53 14.08 78.81
C ALA A 517 30.31 15.18 79.55
N SER A 518 29.75 16.39 79.66
CA SER A 518 30.40 17.52 80.31
C SER A 518 30.64 17.28 81.81
N TYR A 519 29.67 16.72 82.53
CA TYR A 519 29.83 16.42 83.96
C TYR A 519 30.83 15.29 84.19
N LEU A 520 30.80 14.24 83.37
CA LEU A 520 31.78 13.15 83.45
C LEU A 520 33.21 13.65 83.19
N GLN A 521 33.41 14.56 82.22
CA GLN A 521 34.70 15.19 81.96
C GLN A 521 35.18 16.09 83.11
N LEU A 522 34.28 16.83 83.75
CA LEU A 522 34.61 17.64 84.93
C LEU A 522 35.01 16.75 86.11
N LEU A 523 34.32 15.62 86.29
CA LEU A 523 34.61 14.65 87.34
C LEU A 523 35.97 13.99 87.11
N GLU A 524 36.24 13.57 85.87
CA GLU A 524 37.55 13.07 85.45
C GLU A 524 38.65 14.10 85.75
N ARG A 525 38.52 15.35 85.26
CA ARG A 525 39.57 16.37 85.39
C ARG A 525 39.84 16.79 86.83
N ARG A 526 38.81 16.86 87.68
CA ARG A 526 38.92 17.41 89.04
C ARG A 526 39.32 16.37 90.09
N TYR A 527 38.98 15.10 89.89
CA TYR A 527 39.19 14.05 90.89
C TYR A 527 40.12 12.92 90.42
N LYS A 528 40.73 13.01 89.23
CA LYS A 528 41.64 11.99 88.69
C LYS A 528 42.67 11.50 89.70
N ASP A 529 43.32 12.44 90.39
CA ASP A 529 44.42 12.16 91.32
C ASP A 529 43.93 11.78 92.72
N ASN A 530 42.61 11.86 92.98
CA ASN A 530 41.97 11.57 94.25
C ASN A 530 41.16 10.25 94.24
N LEU A 531 41.08 9.57 93.10
CA LEU A 531 40.29 8.35 92.88
C LEU A 531 41.18 7.11 92.73
N ASP A 532 40.65 5.94 93.07
CA ASP A 532 41.36 4.68 92.84
C ASP A 532 41.42 4.34 91.34
N ALA A 533 42.34 3.45 90.96
CA ALA A 533 42.56 3.10 89.55
C ALA A 533 41.28 2.58 88.86
N ARG A 534 40.42 1.87 89.59
CA ARG A 534 39.15 1.32 89.07
C ARG A 534 38.10 2.41 88.84
N ALA A 535 37.98 3.37 89.75
CA ALA A 535 37.08 4.51 89.59
C ALA A 535 37.50 5.38 88.39
N ASN A 536 38.80 5.62 88.22
CA ASN A 536 39.34 6.29 87.04
C ASN A 536 39.04 5.52 85.74
N GLU A 537 39.15 4.19 85.76
CA GLU A 537 38.79 3.34 84.62
C GLU A 537 37.29 3.40 84.28
N PHE A 538 36.40 3.34 85.29
CA PHE A 538 34.96 3.47 85.08
C PHE A 538 34.53 4.83 84.54
N ILE A 539 35.14 5.92 85.04
CA ILE A 539 34.90 7.26 84.52
C ILE A 539 35.37 7.35 83.07
N ALA A 540 36.54 6.81 82.74
CA ALA A 540 37.03 6.77 81.37
C ALA A 540 36.07 6.01 80.43
N TYR A 541 35.53 4.86 80.86
CA TYR A 541 34.51 4.13 80.08
C TYR A 541 33.21 4.92 79.91
N ALA A 542 32.77 5.66 80.92
CA ALA A 542 31.56 6.48 80.87
C ALA A 542 31.74 7.69 79.95
N VAL A 543 32.88 8.38 80.03
CA VAL A 543 33.25 9.51 79.15
C VAL A 543 33.34 9.04 77.70
N ASP A 544 34.04 7.94 77.43
CA ASP A 544 34.08 7.32 76.08
C ASP A 544 32.67 6.92 75.61
N GLY A 545 31.85 6.37 76.51
CA GLY A 545 30.45 6.04 76.25
C GLY A 545 29.62 7.23 75.78
N ALA A 546 29.73 8.36 76.49
CA ALA A 546 29.00 9.58 76.18
C ALA A 546 29.47 10.21 74.86
N HIS A 547 30.78 10.30 74.64
CA HIS A 547 31.35 10.81 73.38
C HIS A 547 30.90 9.99 72.18
N ARG A 548 30.89 8.66 72.28
CA ARG A 548 30.43 7.80 71.18
C ARG A 548 28.97 8.01 70.83
N MET A 549 28.10 8.13 71.83
CA MET A 549 26.69 8.42 71.57
C MET A 549 26.54 9.77 70.87
N GLN A 550 27.38 10.75 71.20
CA GLN A 550 27.34 12.08 70.58
C GLN A 550 27.77 12.00 69.12
N THR A 551 28.84 11.26 68.82
CA THR A 551 29.27 10.99 67.44
C THR A 551 28.20 10.24 66.65
N LEU A 552 27.56 9.22 67.23
CA LEU A 552 26.50 8.46 66.55
C LEU A 552 25.31 9.34 66.17
N ILE A 553 24.86 10.20 67.09
CA ILE A 553 23.72 11.08 66.82
C ILE A 553 24.10 12.16 65.79
N ASN A 554 25.32 12.71 65.86
CA ASN A 554 25.82 13.65 64.86
C ASN A 554 25.91 13.03 63.47
N ASP A 555 26.41 11.80 63.36
CA ASP A 555 26.50 11.08 62.08
C ASP A 555 25.10 10.76 61.52
N LEU A 556 24.14 10.39 62.38
CA LEU A 556 22.75 10.15 61.99
C LEU A 556 22.07 11.43 61.47
N LEU A 557 22.27 12.56 62.16
CA LEU A 557 21.80 13.88 61.69
C LEU A 557 22.42 14.25 60.36
N THR A 558 23.71 13.99 60.20
CA THR A 558 24.43 14.31 58.96
C THR A 558 23.88 13.49 57.81
N TYR A 559 23.68 12.19 58.02
CA TYR A 559 23.04 11.29 57.05
C TYR A 559 21.65 11.78 56.61
N SER A 560 20.81 12.22 57.55
CA SER A 560 19.48 12.79 57.25
C SER A 560 19.57 14.12 56.48
N ARG A 561 20.54 14.99 56.80
CA ARG A 561 20.70 16.32 56.18
C ARG A 561 21.24 16.31 54.76
N VAL A 562 21.90 15.24 54.31
CA VAL A 562 22.50 15.17 52.97
C VAL A 562 21.49 15.56 51.88
N SER A 563 20.25 15.09 51.99
CA SER A 563 19.19 15.32 50.97
C SER A 563 18.43 16.64 51.17
N SER A 564 18.19 17.06 52.42
CA SER A 564 17.27 18.14 52.76
C SER A 564 17.91 19.53 52.91
N ARG A 565 19.22 19.62 53.15
CA ARG A 565 19.94 20.90 53.39
C ARG A 565 21.29 21.04 52.67
N GLY A 566 21.53 20.28 51.61
CA GLY A 566 22.75 20.47 50.83
C GLY A 566 22.75 21.81 50.11
N GLN A 567 23.93 22.40 49.95
CA GLN A 567 24.11 23.65 49.21
C GLN A 567 23.85 23.46 47.71
N PRO A 568 23.54 24.54 46.97
CA PRO A 568 23.43 24.49 45.52
C PRO A 568 24.72 23.95 44.89
N PHE A 569 24.60 23.22 43.78
CA PHE A 569 25.77 22.73 43.06
C PHE A 569 26.49 23.90 42.37
N GLY A 570 27.75 24.09 42.70
CA GLY A 570 28.66 25.04 42.06
C GLY A 570 29.80 24.32 41.36
N LEU A 571 30.50 25.03 40.48
CA LEU A 571 31.73 24.50 39.88
C LEU A 571 32.84 24.53 40.94
N VAL A 572 33.38 23.37 41.29
CA VAL A 572 34.35 23.20 42.39
C VAL A 572 35.60 22.49 41.88
N ASP A 573 36.77 23.07 42.19
CA ASP A 573 38.07 22.43 41.97
C ASP A 573 38.30 21.32 43.01
N CYS A 574 38.32 20.07 42.55
CA CYS A 574 38.55 18.91 43.40
C CYS A 574 39.94 18.91 44.06
N ASN A 575 40.97 19.50 43.43
CA ASN A 575 42.30 19.56 44.01
C ASN A 575 42.31 20.43 45.27
N TYR A 576 41.63 21.58 45.22
CA TYR A 576 41.44 22.45 46.38
C TYR A 576 40.74 21.71 47.53
N ILE A 577 39.65 20.99 47.23
CA ILE A 577 38.91 20.23 48.25
C ILE A 577 39.78 19.16 48.91
N VAL A 578 40.51 18.36 48.13
CA VAL A 578 41.41 17.33 48.67
C VAL A 578 42.50 17.97 49.54
N ASN A 579 43.09 19.09 49.13
CA ASN A 579 44.10 19.80 49.93
C ASN A 579 43.54 20.31 51.26
N CYS A 580 42.31 20.83 51.29
CA CYS A 580 41.64 21.21 52.53
C CYS A 580 41.42 19.99 53.44
N VAL A 581 40.98 18.86 52.89
CA VAL A 581 40.78 17.61 53.64
C VAL A 581 42.11 17.09 54.22
N LEU A 582 43.19 17.11 53.44
CA LEU A 582 44.52 16.69 53.91
C LEU A 582 45.05 17.60 55.02
N SER A 583 44.80 18.91 54.93
CA SER A 583 45.13 19.86 55.99
C SER A 583 44.38 19.56 57.29
N ASN A 584 43.09 19.22 57.19
CA ASN A 584 42.27 18.83 58.35
C ASN A 584 42.71 17.49 58.97
N LEU A 585 43.28 16.59 58.17
CA LEU A 585 43.75 15.27 58.62
C LEU A 585 45.25 15.24 58.96
N LYS A 586 45.94 16.39 58.98
CA LYS A 586 47.40 16.49 59.14
C LYS A 586 47.95 15.71 60.33
N ILE A 587 47.36 15.85 61.52
CA ILE A 587 47.81 15.15 62.73
C ILE A 587 47.70 13.63 62.56
N ALA A 588 46.57 13.14 62.03
CA ALA A 588 46.36 11.72 61.81
C ALA A 588 47.31 11.13 60.75
N LEU A 589 47.66 11.92 59.73
CA LEU A 589 48.64 11.54 58.71
C LEU A 589 50.05 11.43 59.31
N GLU A 590 50.46 12.41 60.13
CA GLU A 590 51.76 12.43 60.81
C GLU A 590 51.90 11.27 61.82
N GLU A 591 50.90 11.06 62.67
CA GLU A 591 50.90 9.97 63.66
C GLU A 591 50.92 8.57 63.02
N SER A 592 50.38 8.44 61.81
CA SER A 592 50.33 7.16 61.08
C SER A 592 51.45 6.98 60.05
N ASN A 593 52.30 8.00 59.84
CA ASN A 593 53.25 8.07 58.73
C ASN A 593 52.60 7.79 57.36
N ALA A 594 51.36 8.23 57.18
CA ALA A 594 50.61 7.99 55.96
C ALA A 594 51.09 8.89 54.81
N VAL A 595 51.20 8.32 53.62
CA VAL A 595 51.56 9.03 52.39
C VAL A 595 50.33 9.09 51.49
N VAL A 596 49.91 10.31 51.12
CA VAL A 596 48.82 10.52 50.16
C VAL A 596 49.39 11.08 48.86
N THR A 597 49.07 10.42 47.75
CA THR A 597 49.41 10.85 46.39
C THR A 597 48.12 11.17 45.63
N CYS A 598 48.15 12.20 44.79
CA CYS A 598 46.98 12.65 44.05
C CYS A 598 47.38 13.00 42.62
N ASP A 599 46.69 12.43 41.65
CA ASP A 599 46.77 12.88 40.25
C ASP A 599 46.02 14.21 40.09
N THR A 600 46.11 14.85 38.92
CA THR A 600 45.34 16.07 38.63
C THR A 600 43.85 15.77 38.59
N LEU A 601 43.09 16.34 39.54
CA LEU A 601 41.65 16.13 39.63
C LEU A 601 40.87 17.18 38.82
N PRO A 602 39.66 16.85 38.33
CA PRO A 602 38.84 17.75 37.51
C PRO A 602 38.05 18.78 38.34
N GLU A 603 37.57 19.83 37.69
CA GLU A 603 36.49 20.66 38.22
C GLU A 603 35.13 20.03 37.92
N VAL A 604 34.24 19.98 38.93
CA VAL A 604 32.92 19.33 38.81
C VAL A 604 31.81 20.18 39.43
N MET A 605 30.59 20.05 38.91
CA MET A 605 29.39 20.75 39.43
C MET A 605 28.80 19.99 40.63
N VAL A 606 29.16 20.41 41.85
CA VAL A 606 28.87 19.68 43.10
C VAL A 606 28.64 20.62 44.28
N ASP A 607 28.19 20.05 45.40
CA ASP A 607 28.20 20.70 46.70
C ASP A 607 29.59 20.53 47.36
N ALA A 608 30.35 21.62 47.47
CA ALA A 608 31.72 21.61 47.99
C ALA A 608 31.84 21.00 49.40
N THR A 609 30.86 21.26 50.27
CA THR A 609 30.88 20.77 51.65
C THR A 609 30.69 19.25 51.69
N GLN A 610 29.75 18.75 50.89
CA GLN A 610 29.50 17.31 50.80
C GLN A 610 30.63 16.56 50.09
N LEU A 611 31.23 17.16 49.05
CA LEU A 611 32.39 16.57 48.41
C LEU A 611 33.59 16.49 49.37
N SER A 612 33.84 17.54 50.16
CA SER A 612 34.86 17.53 51.22
C SER A 612 34.61 16.41 52.24
N GLN A 613 33.34 16.22 52.64
CA GLN A 613 32.96 15.16 53.58
C GLN A 613 33.16 13.75 52.98
N LEU A 614 32.82 13.55 51.71
CA LEU A 614 33.04 12.30 50.99
C LEU A 614 34.52 11.92 50.99
N PHE A 615 35.40 12.84 50.58
CA PHE A 615 36.85 12.60 50.59
C PHE A 615 37.40 12.38 52.01
N GLN A 616 36.98 13.18 52.99
CA GLN A 616 37.41 13.03 54.37
C GLN A 616 37.07 11.65 54.94
N ASN A 617 35.85 11.15 54.68
CA ASN A 617 35.43 9.83 55.13
C ASN A 617 36.23 8.70 54.46
N LEU A 618 36.48 8.79 53.15
CA LEU A 618 37.25 7.78 52.43
C LEU A 618 38.72 7.76 52.86
N ILE A 619 39.36 8.93 52.96
CA ILE A 619 40.77 9.06 53.37
C ILE A 619 40.94 8.66 54.84
N SER A 620 40.05 9.08 55.74
CA SER A 620 40.11 8.69 57.15
C SER A 620 39.94 7.18 57.34
N ASN A 621 39.08 6.53 56.54
CA ASN A 621 38.94 5.08 56.55
C ASN A 621 40.23 4.40 56.09
N ALA A 622 40.87 4.89 55.04
CA ALA A 622 42.14 4.37 54.54
C ALA A 622 43.28 4.47 55.58
N ILE A 623 43.39 5.59 56.31
CA ILE A 623 44.37 5.76 57.41
C ILE A 623 44.10 4.78 58.56
N LYS A 624 42.82 4.57 58.86
CA LYS A 624 42.36 3.77 59.99
C LYS A 624 42.51 2.27 59.77
N PHE A 625 42.14 1.76 58.59
CA PHE A 625 42.14 0.32 58.27
C PHE A 625 43.45 -0.15 57.64
N ARG A 626 44.58 0.23 58.27
CA ARG A 626 45.94 -0.03 57.77
C ARG A 626 46.49 -1.40 58.17
N SER A 627 47.45 -1.89 57.38
CA SER A 627 48.23 -3.10 57.69
C SER A 627 49.42 -2.74 58.63
N GLN A 628 50.44 -3.61 58.71
CA GLN A 628 51.69 -3.27 59.42
C GLN A 628 52.52 -2.23 58.67
N GLN A 629 52.26 -2.02 57.38
CA GLN A 629 52.93 -0.99 56.58
C GLN A 629 52.27 0.37 56.80
N PRO A 630 53.03 1.47 56.68
CA PRO A 630 52.46 2.81 56.68
C PRO A 630 51.38 2.96 55.58
N PRO A 631 50.26 3.66 55.85
CA PRO A 631 49.19 3.82 54.87
C PRO A 631 49.69 4.56 53.62
N GLN A 632 49.46 3.97 52.45
CA GLN A 632 49.70 4.58 51.15
C GLN A 632 48.35 4.77 50.47
N ILE A 633 47.95 6.03 50.29
CA ILE A 633 46.66 6.40 49.72
C ILE A 633 46.90 7.07 48.37
N HIS A 634 46.22 6.61 47.34
CA HIS A 634 46.31 7.17 46.00
C HIS A 634 44.92 7.60 45.51
N ILE A 635 44.81 8.85 45.07
CA ILE A 635 43.57 9.46 44.58
C ILE A 635 43.75 9.82 43.11
N LYS A 636 42.83 9.35 42.26
CA LYS A 636 42.78 9.73 40.85
C LYS A 636 41.36 9.92 40.37
N ALA A 637 41.21 10.59 39.22
CA ALA A 637 39.94 10.73 38.54
C ALA A 637 40.12 10.56 37.03
N GLU A 638 39.23 9.80 36.41
CA GLU A 638 39.22 9.54 34.97
C GLU A 638 37.84 9.85 34.41
N ARG A 639 37.80 10.39 33.19
CA ARG A 639 36.54 10.64 32.49
C ARG A 639 36.12 9.38 31.75
N ILE A 640 34.94 8.87 32.08
CA ILE A 640 34.32 7.72 31.42
C ILE A 640 32.95 8.17 30.93
N ASP A 641 32.79 8.24 29.60
CA ASP A 641 31.62 8.78 28.92
C ASP A 641 31.27 10.22 29.39
N GLN A 642 30.05 10.43 29.89
CA GLN A 642 29.56 11.70 30.44
C GLN A 642 29.70 11.77 31.97
N ARG A 643 30.66 11.04 32.56
CA ARG A 643 30.85 10.99 34.01
C ARG A 643 32.34 11.08 34.37
N TRP A 644 32.62 11.70 35.51
CA TRP A 644 33.92 11.59 36.17
C TRP A 644 33.88 10.43 37.14
N GLN A 645 34.78 9.47 36.99
CA GLN A 645 34.99 8.38 37.94
C GLN A 645 36.21 8.68 38.80
N PHE A 646 36.01 8.78 40.11
CA PHE A 646 37.06 8.97 41.09
C PHE A 646 37.41 7.62 41.73
N MET A 647 38.68 7.44 42.06
CA MET A 647 39.20 6.28 42.79
C MET A 647 40.03 6.76 43.98
N VAL A 648 39.74 6.20 45.16
CA VAL A 648 40.56 6.34 46.37
C VAL A 648 41.04 4.95 46.77
N ARG A 649 42.33 4.68 46.60
CA ARG A 649 42.95 3.38 46.87
C ARG A 649 43.88 3.42 48.06
N ASP A 650 43.85 2.39 48.90
CA ASP A 650 44.75 2.19 50.03
C ASP A 650 45.47 0.82 50.01
N ASN A 651 46.55 0.68 50.80
CA ASN A 651 47.30 -0.57 51.03
C ASN A 651 46.95 -1.25 52.37
N GLY A 652 45.69 -1.12 52.79
CA GLY A 652 45.19 -1.56 54.08
C GLY A 652 44.91 -3.07 54.18
N ILE A 653 44.10 -3.45 55.16
CA ILE A 653 43.80 -4.85 55.47
C ILE A 653 42.88 -5.56 54.47
N GLY A 654 42.28 -4.82 53.53
CA GLY A 654 41.30 -5.35 52.59
C GLY A 654 39.95 -5.71 53.23
N ILE A 655 38.96 -6.01 52.38
CA ILE A 655 37.60 -6.39 52.77
C ILE A 655 37.27 -7.76 52.18
N GLU A 656 36.68 -8.66 52.97
CA GLU A 656 36.22 -9.96 52.47
C GLU A 656 35.00 -9.80 51.52
N PRO A 657 34.90 -10.58 50.44
CA PRO A 657 33.84 -10.43 49.43
C PRO A 657 32.41 -10.42 49.99
N GLN A 658 32.16 -11.24 51.01
CA GLN A 658 30.86 -11.36 51.68
C GLN A 658 30.37 -10.06 52.36
N TYR A 659 31.27 -9.09 52.54
CA TYR A 659 30.96 -7.83 53.22
C TYR A 659 30.87 -6.63 52.26
N LEU A 660 31.27 -6.77 51.00
CA LEU A 660 31.38 -5.64 50.06
C LEU A 660 30.06 -4.89 49.84
N GLU A 661 28.93 -5.59 49.81
CA GLU A 661 27.61 -4.95 49.69
C GLU A 661 27.12 -4.36 51.02
N ARG A 662 27.56 -4.93 52.15
CA ARG A 662 27.07 -4.58 53.49
C ARG A 662 27.75 -3.35 54.08
N ILE A 663 28.94 -2.97 53.62
CA ILE A 663 29.69 -1.84 54.20
C ILE A 663 29.00 -0.47 54.04
N PHE A 664 28.07 -0.35 53.10
CA PHE A 664 27.29 0.88 52.87
C PHE A 664 25.98 0.91 53.69
N VAL A 665 25.67 -0.13 54.44
CA VAL A 665 24.48 -0.19 55.31
C VAL A 665 24.76 0.57 56.62
N ILE A 666 23.79 1.36 57.06
CA ILE A 666 23.89 2.15 58.31
C ILE A 666 24.12 1.20 59.51
N PHE A 667 25.02 1.59 60.42
CA PHE A 667 25.41 0.83 61.63
C PHE A 667 26.15 -0.51 61.38
N GLN A 668 26.51 -0.83 60.14
CA GLN A 668 27.25 -2.06 59.85
C GLN A 668 28.76 -1.88 60.13
N ARG A 669 29.36 -2.81 60.89
CA ARG A 669 30.81 -2.86 61.19
C ARG A 669 31.36 -4.25 60.95
N LEU A 670 32.59 -4.34 60.42
CA LEU A 670 33.27 -5.62 60.11
C LEU A 670 34.27 -6.06 61.19
N HIS A 671 34.71 -5.16 62.05
CA HIS A 671 35.69 -5.43 63.10
C HIS A 671 35.19 -5.00 64.47
N THR A 672 35.65 -5.72 65.49
CA THR A 672 35.32 -5.44 66.89
C THR A 672 35.86 -4.07 67.31
N ARG A 673 35.12 -3.44 68.22
CA ARG A 673 35.34 -2.05 68.64
C ARG A 673 36.72 -1.80 69.25
N ASN A 674 37.30 -2.80 69.90
CA ASN A 674 38.63 -2.71 70.52
C ASN A 674 39.76 -2.64 69.48
N LYS A 675 39.51 -3.03 68.22
CA LYS A 675 40.53 -3.05 67.16
C LYS A 675 40.49 -1.79 66.26
N TYR A 676 39.30 -1.26 65.97
CA TYR A 676 39.14 -0.04 65.14
C TYR A 676 37.94 0.83 65.60
N PRO A 677 38.15 2.11 65.97
CA PRO A 677 37.10 3.01 66.47
C PRO A 677 36.19 3.56 65.36
N GLY A 678 34.86 3.64 65.53
CA GLY A 678 33.95 4.26 64.55
C GLY A 678 32.46 3.90 64.73
N THR A 679 31.59 4.67 64.09
CA THR A 679 30.12 4.57 64.20
C THR A 679 29.48 3.59 63.22
N GLY A 680 30.11 3.34 62.07
CA GLY A 680 29.55 2.50 60.99
C GLY A 680 28.57 3.26 60.07
N ILE A 681 28.52 4.59 60.15
CA ILE A 681 27.62 5.43 59.33
C ILE A 681 28.38 6.12 58.18
N GLY A 682 29.69 6.34 58.31
CA GLY A 682 30.48 7.14 57.36
C GLY A 682 30.36 6.71 55.89
N LEU A 683 30.44 5.41 55.58
CA LEU A 683 30.28 4.93 54.19
C LEU A 683 28.83 5.05 53.68
N ALA A 684 27.83 4.92 54.55
CA ALA A 684 26.43 5.18 54.20
C ALA A 684 26.21 6.66 53.83
N ILE A 685 26.88 7.59 54.55
CA ILE A 685 26.91 9.01 54.20
C ILE A 685 27.56 9.20 52.83
N CYS A 686 28.70 8.57 52.55
CA CYS A 686 29.36 8.64 51.24
C CYS A 686 28.42 8.22 50.11
N LYS A 687 27.72 7.08 50.28
CA LYS A 687 26.73 6.59 49.32
C LYS A 687 25.61 7.59 49.10
N LYS A 688 25.02 8.13 50.18
CA LYS A 688 23.95 9.12 50.10
C LYS A 688 24.38 10.40 49.39
N ILE A 689 25.60 10.88 49.64
CA ILE A 689 26.19 12.06 48.97
C ILE A 689 26.30 11.78 47.48
N VAL A 690 26.88 10.66 47.08
CA VAL A 690 27.09 10.32 45.66
C VAL A 690 25.75 10.15 44.93
N GLU A 691 24.77 9.50 45.54
CA GLU A 691 23.40 9.37 45.00
C GLU A 691 22.72 10.73 44.82
N ARG A 692 22.86 11.66 45.78
CA ARG A 692 22.35 13.04 45.64
C ARG A 692 22.95 13.77 44.42
N HIS A 693 24.21 13.49 44.11
CA HIS A 693 24.88 14.08 42.95
C HIS A 693 24.54 13.36 41.63
N GLY A 694 23.74 12.29 41.66
CA GLY A 694 23.33 11.50 40.50
C GLY A 694 24.36 10.44 40.08
N GLY A 695 25.27 10.08 40.99
CA GLY A 695 26.33 9.11 40.78
C GLY A 695 26.09 7.78 41.49
N ASN A 696 27.06 6.87 41.32
CA ASN A 696 27.14 5.57 42.01
C ASN A 696 28.49 5.44 42.74
N ILE A 697 28.51 4.77 43.90
CA ILE A 697 29.72 4.41 44.67
C ILE A 697 29.81 2.89 44.83
N TRP A 698 31.00 2.32 44.71
CA TRP A 698 31.28 0.90 44.95
C TRP A 698 32.71 0.71 45.46
N VAL A 699 33.06 -0.54 45.76
CA VAL A 699 34.38 -0.91 46.29
C VAL A 699 34.90 -2.15 45.60
N GLU A 700 36.20 -2.18 45.34
CA GLU A 700 36.93 -3.38 44.94
C GLU A 700 38.03 -3.63 45.96
N SER A 701 38.07 -4.83 46.52
CA SER A 701 39.06 -5.15 47.55
C SER A 701 39.46 -6.61 47.53
N GLN A 702 40.72 -6.86 47.84
CA GLN A 702 41.25 -8.19 48.09
C GLN A 702 41.71 -8.28 49.56
N PRO A 703 41.34 -9.35 50.29
CA PRO A 703 41.78 -9.54 51.67
C PRO A 703 43.31 -9.45 51.80
N ARG A 704 43.78 -8.72 52.81
CA ARG A 704 45.20 -8.53 53.17
C ARG A 704 46.06 -7.82 52.11
N HIS A 705 45.48 -7.11 51.16
CA HIS A 705 46.22 -6.43 50.10
C HIS A 705 45.87 -4.94 49.98
N SER A 706 44.73 -4.62 49.36
CA SER A 706 44.32 -3.23 49.10
C SER A 706 42.80 -3.10 48.99
N THR A 707 42.31 -1.91 49.26
CA THR A 707 40.92 -1.51 49.04
C THR A 707 40.90 -0.31 48.11
N SER A 708 40.05 -0.34 47.09
CA SER A 708 39.82 0.76 46.16
C SER A 708 38.34 1.13 46.19
N PHE A 709 38.04 2.33 46.67
CA PHE A 709 36.70 2.90 46.59
C PHE A 709 36.57 3.70 45.30
N PHE A 710 35.48 3.45 44.57
CA PHE A 710 35.17 4.14 43.33
C PHE A 710 33.86 4.89 43.48
N PHE A 711 33.79 6.11 42.97
CA PHE A 711 32.52 6.83 42.84
C PHE A 711 32.45 7.64 41.55
N THR A 712 31.24 7.88 41.07
CA THR A 712 31.01 8.65 39.85
C THR A 712 30.27 9.95 40.13
N ILE A 713 30.55 10.99 39.33
CA ILE A 713 29.81 12.24 39.32
C ILE A 713 29.44 12.56 37.85
N PRO A 714 28.16 12.78 37.51
CA PRO A 714 27.77 13.20 36.18
C PRO A 714 28.43 14.52 35.79
N ASP A 715 28.99 14.58 34.58
CA ASP A 715 29.62 15.79 34.07
C ASP A 715 28.55 16.76 33.56
N ARG A 716 28.14 17.70 34.43
CA ARG A 716 27.12 18.72 34.11
C ARG A 716 27.71 19.98 33.49
N THR A 717 29.02 20.02 33.24
CA THR A 717 29.70 21.19 32.65
C THR A 717 29.43 21.32 31.14
N VAL A 718 29.02 20.23 30.49
CA VAL A 718 28.81 20.15 29.03
C VAL A 718 27.49 20.77 28.55
N ASN A 719 26.51 21.00 29.44
CA ASN A 719 25.18 21.53 29.09
C ASN A 719 25.06 23.07 29.19
N LYS A 720 26.13 23.81 28.88
CA LYS A 720 26.01 25.23 28.48
C LYS A 720 26.11 25.34 26.96
N LEU A 721 25.02 24.98 26.27
CA LEU A 721 24.72 25.43 24.91
C LEU A 721 23.23 25.76 24.84
#